data_AF-A0A9D5Z594-F1
#
_entry.id   AF-A0A9D5Z594-F1
#
_cell.length_a   1.000
_cell.length_b   1.000
_cell.length_c   1.000
_cell.angle_alpha   90.00
_cell.angle_beta   90.00
_cell.angle_gamma   90.00
#
_symmetry.space_group_name_H-M   'P 1'
#
loop_
_entity.id
_entity.type
_entity.pdbx_description
1 polymer ?
#
loop_
_entity_poly.entity_id
_entity_poly.type
_entity_poly.pdbx_seq_one_letter_code
_entity_poly.pdbx_strand_id
1 'polypeptide(L)'
;MSHYNILSLDGGGIRGVMTTRMLSWVEEQFQQASGNKDTRLIDFFDFFIGTSTGGLMASCYLIPDDEGSRPKYSAKDVEELYVNLGGKIFSLNLWEKVSRGHAITSAKYPADSIEQILNDSFGDLQLSQLLRPCIITSYDMYSNKRLLFRQHRASKSADDNFYVRDICRATTSAPTYFPPCLIKSMGGKEYLCIDGGVLGANPVLFGYSELRRVDSNASAAGMKLLSLSTGNYADDYDEKEVKGWGKFEWYRPLVNIMTNNNISNSDFQMEMIFRDSPENYMRVDPTFDRQELSRIDLASAENIQELQKVADNYIKAHKKELEDFVNKLYDIRRTKMINPLDKITDVKVDRYWLKEYPQEVPDEINPDKYANINAFIDEASLVHKDKIAYEQFGSKMTFAEVYKHSEALASYLQSHYKIGKGNRVAIMMPNCPQYPISIFGTLKLGAAVVNINPLYTAEEILHVLEEINPDVLIIWDGCSLRVKDAIDRASKKADDFNKPKVIVTALGDLLPSYKGMPLNLLLKLQGKVEKGKPPNYQSFNNSIKLGRTMNLYHPQVKGDEIAFLQLTGGTTGKPKAAMLTHRNMVANMLQAKVYIDPRLTSARDGEDQLIILTALPLYHIFALLANGLLFYHLGMHNMLVANPRDIKGLIKTLSKYKFHAIDAVNTLFKAMLADPGFAKLDFGNLWMTLGGGMAVQKEVADEWQKVTGCVLNQAYGLTEASPAVAINPHTTKKYNGSIGLPIPSTDVAILDDNRRQVPIGEKGNMYVCGPQVMKGYLNNPEGTSKDLSLDGWLNTGDIAYMDAKGYIYIVDRAKDIIIVSGFNVYPNEVEEVVDSYEKVYESCCVGIPDEHSGEAVKVYVVLQPGQEATEEEIISFTRQKLTGYKTPDKVAFVKDLPKSAVGKILRRAVPKE
;
A
#
# COMPACT_ATOMS: atom_id res chain seq x y z
N MET A 1 -14.49 6.93 12.42
CA MET A 1 -15.09 6.68 11.08
C MET A 1 -14.19 7.15 9.92
N SER A 2 -12.92 7.50 10.19
CA SER A 2 -11.92 8.08 9.27
C SER A 2 -11.47 7.23 8.08
N HIS A 3 -12.13 6.09 7.82
CA HIS A 3 -11.74 5.10 6.80
C HIS A 3 -12.85 4.74 5.82
N TYR A 4 -14.03 5.38 5.95
CA TYR A 4 -15.19 5.10 5.12
C TYR A 4 -15.40 6.18 4.07
N ASN A 5 -15.71 5.73 2.86
CA ASN A 5 -16.17 6.60 1.78
C ASN A 5 -17.68 6.82 1.91
N ILE A 6 -18.11 8.07 2.00
CA ILE A 6 -19.50 8.42 2.27
C ILE A 6 -20.08 9.21 1.10
N LEU A 7 -21.19 8.74 0.54
CA LEU A 7 -22.01 9.49 -0.42
C LEU A 7 -23.25 10.03 0.27
N SER A 8 -23.39 11.34 0.27
CA SER A 8 -24.56 12.05 0.82
C SER A 8 -25.31 12.76 -0.29
N LEU A 9 -26.60 12.48 -0.36
CA LEU A 9 -27.50 12.98 -1.39
C LEU A 9 -28.55 13.89 -0.78
N ASP A 10 -28.55 15.15 -1.21
CA ASP A 10 -29.69 16.05 -1.04
C ASP A 10 -30.39 16.25 -2.39
N GLY A 11 -31.70 16.43 -2.36
CA GLY A 11 -32.49 16.25 -3.57
C GLY A 11 -33.83 16.94 -3.62
N GLY A 12 -34.12 17.95 -2.78
CA GLY A 12 -35.47 18.51 -2.63
C GLY A 12 -36.20 18.80 -3.95
N GLY A 13 -37.25 18.01 -4.23
CA GLY A 13 -38.17 18.20 -5.36
C GLY A 13 -37.61 17.82 -6.74
N ILE A 14 -38.07 18.51 -7.79
CA ILE A 14 -37.66 18.27 -9.19
C ILE A 14 -36.15 18.48 -9.43
N ARG A 15 -35.48 19.22 -8.54
CA ARG A 15 -34.04 19.51 -8.62
C ARG A 15 -33.15 18.27 -8.51
N GLY A 16 -33.66 17.15 -8.01
CA GLY A 16 -32.95 15.87 -8.01
C GLY A 16 -32.50 15.41 -9.40
N VAL A 17 -33.09 15.93 -10.49
CA VAL A 17 -32.61 15.72 -11.87
C VAL A 17 -31.13 16.12 -12.02
N MET A 18 -30.71 17.22 -11.38
CA MET A 18 -29.30 17.65 -11.42
C MET A 18 -28.41 16.67 -10.65
N THR A 19 -28.86 16.22 -9.47
CA THR A 19 -28.15 15.26 -8.63
C THR A 19 -27.92 13.93 -9.38
N THR A 20 -28.96 13.36 -9.97
CA THR A 20 -28.85 12.09 -10.72
C THR A 20 -27.98 12.24 -11.97
N ARG A 21 -28.07 13.38 -12.66
CA ARG A 21 -27.24 13.68 -13.83
C ARG A 21 -25.75 13.72 -13.48
N MET A 22 -25.40 14.40 -12.39
CA MET A 22 -24.02 14.47 -11.90
C MET A 22 -23.50 13.08 -11.49
N LEU A 23 -24.33 12.28 -10.81
CA LEU A 23 -23.95 10.93 -10.41
C LEU A 23 -23.81 9.97 -11.59
N SER A 24 -24.62 10.11 -12.65
CA SER A 24 -24.44 9.37 -13.90
C SER A 24 -23.08 9.67 -14.50
N TRP A 25 -22.69 10.94 -14.58
CA TRP A 25 -21.36 11.33 -15.05
C TRP A 25 -20.23 10.76 -14.16
N VAL A 26 -20.38 10.82 -12.84
CA VAL A 26 -19.39 10.26 -11.89
C VAL A 26 -19.22 8.75 -12.08
N GLU A 27 -20.30 7.99 -12.24
CA GLU A 27 -20.24 6.56 -12.51
C GLU A 27 -19.54 6.27 -13.84
N GLU A 28 -19.83 7.05 -14.90
CA GLU A 28 -19.11 6.95 -16.18
C GLU A 28 -17.61 7.21 -16.03
N GLN A 29 -17.21 8.17 -15.19
CA GLN A 29 -15.78 8.42 -14.92
C GLN A 29 -15.14 7.25 -14.17
N PHE A 30 -15.84 6.63 -13.21
CA PHE A 30 -15.35 5.41 -12.56
C PHE A 30 -15.23 4.23 -13.53
N GLN A 31 -16.17 4.08 -14.47
CA GLN A 31 -16.10 3.06 -15.53
C GLN A 31 -14.90 3.30 -16.46
N GLN A 32 -14.62 4.56 -16.82
CA GLN A 32 -13.45 4.93 -17.61
C GLN A 32 -12.15 4.67 -16.86
N ALA A 33 -12.06 5.08 -15.59
CA ALA A 33 -10.88 4.87 -14.74
C ALA A 33 -10.60 3.38 -14.45
N SER A 34 -11.65 2.56 -14.32
CA SER A 34 -11.55 1.11 -14.09
C SER A 34 -11.36 0.28 -15.35
N GLY A 35 -11.69 0.82 -16.53
CA GLY A 35 -11.78 0.06 -17.77
C GLY A 35 -12.91 -0.97 -17.79
N ASN A 36 -13.84 -0.92 -16.83
CA ASN A 36 -14.96 -1.86 -16.70
C ASN A 36 -16.31 -1.12 -16.74
N LYS A 37 -17.17 -1.50 -17.69
CA LYS A 37 -18.51 -0.91 -17.87
C LYS A 37 -19.53 -1.36 -16.82
N ASP A 38 -19.26 -2.45 -16.10
CA ASP A 38 -20.11 -2.96 -15.03
C ASP A 38 -19.83 -2.30 -13.68
N THR A 39 -18.86 -1.38 -13.63
CA THR A 39 -18.54 -0.57 -12.45
C THR A 39 -19.72 0.32 -12.05
N ARG A 40 -20.03 0.36 -10.74
CA ARG A 40 -21.19 1.08 -10.17
C ARG A 40 -20.76 1.98 -9.00
N LEU A 41 -21.58 2.97 -8.63
CA LEU A 41 -21.31 3.84 -7.47
C LEU A 41 -21.08 3.07 -6.15
N ILE A 42 -21.81 1.97 -5.95
CA ILE A 42 -21.70 1.10 -4.76
C ILE A 42 -20.30 0.49 -4.59
N ASP A 43 -19.54 0.44 -5.68
CA ASP A 43 -18.18 -0.06 -5.69
C ASP A 43 -17.26 0.94 -4.99
N PHE A 44 -17.56 2.24 -4.93
CA PHE A 44 -16.67 3.27 -4.38
C PHE A 44 -17.09 3.83 -3.03
N PHE A 45 -18.36 3.72 -2.66
CA PHE A 45 -18.90 4.26 -1.42
C PHE A 45 -19.28 3.16 -0.42
N ASP A 46 -18.84 3.31 0.82
CA ASP A 46 -19.12 2.37 1.92
C ASP A 46 -20.45 2.69 2.61
N PHE A 47 -20.87 3.96 2.62
CA PHE A 47 -22.13 4.43 3.20
C PHE A 47 -22.87 5.34 2.23
N PHE A 48 -24.19 5.17 2.18
CA PHE A 48 -25.10 6.05 1.47
C PHE A 48 -26.00 6.75 2.47
N ILE A 49 -26.17 8.05 2.31
CA ILE A 49 -27.04 8.85 3.17
C ILE A 49 -27.93 9.70 2.28
N GLY A 50 -29.22 9.73 2.58
CA GLY A 50 -30.20 10.50 1.82
C GLY A 50 -31.17 11.26 2.71
N THR A 51 -31.45 12.51 2.32
CA THR A 51 -32.44 13.40 2.92
C THR A 51 -33.56 13.70 1.93
N SER A 52 -34.81 13.79 2.40
CA SER A 52 -35.98 14.04 1.53
C SER A 52 -36.05 13.04 0.35
N THR A 53 -36.15 13.53 -0.89
CA THR A 53 -36.00 12.78 -2.15
C THR A 53 -34.60 12.20 -2.41
N GLY A 54 -33.56 12.69 -1.73
CA GLY A 54 -32.24 12.04 -1.67
C GLY A 54 -32.27 10.65 -1.02
N GLY A 55 -33.21 10.40 -0.10
CA GLY A 55 -33.44 9.07 0.47
C GLY A 55 -33.93 8.05 -0.57
N LEU A 56 -34.76 8.49 -1.51
CA LEU A 56 -35.20 7.68 -2.65
C LEU A 56 -34.02 7.34 -3.56
N MET A 57 -33.23 8.33 -3.97
CA MET A 57 -32.05 8.13 -4.83
C MET A 57 -31.03 7.18 -4.17
N ALA A 58 -30.68 7.42 -2.90
CA ALA A 58 -29.76 6.57 -2.15
C ALA A 58 -30.25 5.12 -2.06
N SER A 59 -31.56 4.92 -1.94
CA SER A 59 -32.15 3.58 -1.91
C SER A 59 -32.07 2.90 -3.28
N CYS A 60 -32.35 3.61 -4.37
CA CYS A 60 -32.28 3.04 -5.74
C CYS A 60 -30.90 2.49 -6.08
N TYR A 61 -29.82 3.17 -5.66
CA TYR A 61 -28.44 2.72 -5.88
C TYR A 61 -28.05 1.47 -5.08
N LEU A 62 -28.91 1.01 -4.17
CA LEU A 62 -28.64 -0.10 -3.25
C LEU A 62 -29.63 -1.26 -3.36
N ILE A 63 -30.57 -1.20 -4.30
CA ILE A 63 -31.53 -2.28 -4.56
C ILE A 63 -30.75 -3.47 -5.14
N PRO A 64 -30.80 -4.67 -4.53
CA PRO A 64 -30.21 -5.86 -5.10
C PRO A 64 -30.87 -6.26 -6.43
N ASP A 65 -30.07 -6.77 -7.35
CA ASP A 65 -30.53 -7.53 -8.52
C ASP A 65 -31.07 -8.91 -8.12
N ASP A 66 -31.52 -9.70 -9.10
CA ASP A 66 -32.13 -11.01 -8.86
C ASP A 66 -31.16 -12.01 -8.19
N GLU A 67 -29.85 -11.82 -8.36
CA GLU A 67 -28.80 -12.63 -7.71
C GLU A 67 -28.42 -12.13 -6.31
N GLY A 68 -28.90 -10.94 -5.91
CA GLY A 68 -28.63 -10.36 -4.60
C GLY A 68 -27.20 -9.83 -4.41
N SER A 69 -26.43 -9.70 -5.48
CA SER A 69 -24.98 -9.44 -5.41
C SER A 69 -24.58 -8.06 -5.95
N ARG A 70 -25.41 -7.46 -6.81
CA ARG A 70 -25.13 -6.19 -7.49
C ARG A 70 -26.34 -5.27 -7.48
N PRO A 71 -26.15 -3.94 -7.64
CA PRO A 71 -27.26 -3.02 -7.70
C PRO A 71 -28.05 -3.22 -9.00
N LYS A 72 -29.37 -3.32 -8.88
CA LYS A 72 -30.31 -3.48 -10.00
C LYS A 72 -30.25 -2.33 -11.01
N TYR A 73 -29.97 -1.12 -10.55
CA TYR A 73 -29.95 0.09 -11.37
C TYR A 73 -28.54 0.70 -11.43
N SER A 74 -28.10 1.08 -12.63
CA SER A 74 -26.96 1.97 -12.84
C SER A 74 -27.30 3.41 -12.47
N ALA A 75 -26.28 4.27 -12.37
CA ALA A 75 -26.49 5.69 -12.14
C ALA A 75 -27.35 6.34 -13.22
N LYS A 76 -27.18 5.88 -14.46
CA LYS A 76 -27.97 6.31 -15.61
C LYS A 76 -29.43 5.83 -15.54
N ASP A 77 -29.67 4.58 -15.13
CA ASP A 77 -31.04 4.07 -14.95
C ASP A 77 -31.80 4.87 -13.89
N VAL A 78 -31.12 5.28 -12.81
CA VAL A 78 -31.71 6.14 -11.78
C VAL A 78 -31.95 7.57 -12.31
N GLU A 79 -31.06 8.10 -13.17
CA GLU A 79 -31.30 9.37 -13.86
C GLU A 79 -32.56 9.30 -14.74
N GLU A 80 -32.67 8.27 -15.58
CA GLU A 80 -33.83 8.07 -16.46
C GLU A 80 -35.12 7.87 -15.65
N LEU A 81 -35.05 7.10 -14.55
CA LEU A 81 -36.14 6.96 -13.61
C LEU A 81 -36.54 8.34 -13.07
N TYR A 82 -35.60 9.15 -12.56
CA TYR A 82 -35.91 10.45 -11.97
C TYR A 82 -36.42 11.48 -12.99
N VAL A 83 -35.94 11.47 -14.23
CA VAL A 83 -36.44 12.30 -15.34
C VAL A 83 -37.87 11.94 -15.70
N ASN A 84 -38.15 10.63 -15.84
CA ASN A 84 -39.50 10.12 -16.12
C ASN A 84 -40.46 10.36 -14.95
N LEU A 85 -39.94 10.32 -13.72
CA LEU A 85 -40.66 10.65 -12.50
C LEU A 85 -40.95 12.14 -12.40
N GLY A 86 -40.01 12.99 -12.76
CA GLY A 86 -40.11 14.44 -12.67
C GLY A 86 -41.42 14.95 -13.24
N GLY A 87 -41.73 14.54 -14.48
CA GLY A 87 -42.94 14.92 -15.19
C GLY A 87 -44.24 14.25 -14.74
N LYS A 88 -44.23 13.30 -13.79
CA LYS A 88 -45.43 12.64 -13.22
C LYS A 88 -45.66 12.99 -11.75
N ILE A 89 -44.57 13.12 -11.01
CA ILE A 89 -44.54 13.50 -9.60
C ILE A 89 -44.83 14.99 -9.46
N PHE A 90 -44.21 15.85 -10.27
CA PHE A 90 -44.29 17.31 -10.14
C PHE A 90 -45.11 17.98 -11.25
N SER A 91 -45.88 17.21 -12.03
CA SER A 91 -46.80 17.76 -13.02
C SER A 91 -48.01 18.36 -12.34
N LEU A 92 -48.07 19.68 -12.22
CA LEU A 92 -49.34 20.40 -12.28
C LEU A 92 -49.09 21.89 -12.52
N ASN A 93 -49.74 22.39 -13.57
CA ASN A 93 -49.80 23.81 -13.88
C ASN A 93 -50.78 24.47 -12.90
N LEU A 94 -50.33 25.51 -12.18
CA LEU A 94 -51.17 26.24 -11.21
C LEU A 94 -52.48 26.75 -11.86
N TRP A 95 -52.43 27.07 -13.15
CA TRP A 95 -53.55 27.51 -13.98
C TRP A 95 -54.60 26.43 -14.29
N GLU A 96 -54.25 25.15 -14.31
CA GLU A 96 -55.22 24.04 -14.48
C GLU A 96 -56.06 23.79 -13.23
N LYS A 97 -55.51 24.04 -12.03
CA LYS A 97 -56.27 23.95 -10.77
C LYS A 97 -57.27 25.09 -10.64
N VAL A 98 -56.88 26.30 -11.06
CA VAL A 98 -57.75 27.49 -11.03
C VAL A 98 -58.89 27.38 -12.05
N SER A 99 -58.65 26.85 -13.25
CA SER A 99 -59.69 26.71 -14.29
C SER A 99 -60.71 25.60 -14.03
N ARG A 100 -60.38 24.61 -13.17
CA ARG A 100 -61.28 23.49 -12.81
C ARG A 100 -62.00 23.66 -11.46
N GLY A 101 -61.96 24.86 -10.85
CA GLY A 101 -62.68 25.15 -9.60
C GLY A 101 -62.26 24.35 -8.38
N HIS A 102 -61.10 23.68 -8.42
CA HIS A 102 -60.57 22.93 -7.29
C HIS A 102 -59.79 23.89 -6.40
N ALA A 103 -60.38 24.23 -5.24
CA ALA A 103 -59.73 25.00 -4.20
C ALA A 103 -58.37 24.39 -3.79
N ILE A 104 -57.57 25.21 -3.10
CA ILE A 104 -56.21 24.98 -2.54
C ILE A 104 -56.15 23.77 -1.55
N THR A 105 -57.16 22.90 -1.52
CA THR A 105 -57.36 21.79 -0.58
C THR A 105 -56.92 20.42 -1.11
N SER A 106 -56.33 20.33 -2.31
CA SER A 106 -55.79 19.07 -2.85
C SER A 106 -54.26 19.08 -2.94
N ALA A 107 -53.65 17.93 -2.61
CA ALA A 107 -52.21 17.69 -2.68
C ALA A 107 -51.59 18.24 -3.98
N LYS A 108 -50.36 18.76 -3.91
CA LYS A 108 -49.66 19.31 -5.08
C LYS A 108 -49.35 18.23 -6.14
N TYR A 109 -49.38 16.96 -5.75
CA TYR A 109 -48.98 15.81 -6.56
C TYR A 109 -50.06 14.70 -6.58
N PRO A 110 -50.19 13.90 -7.65
CA PRO A 110 -51.07 12.73 -7.66
C PRO A 110 -50.46 11.62 -6.79
N ALA A 111 -51.07 11.32 -5.63
CA ALA A 111 -50.58 10.30 -4.70
C ALA A 111 -50.46 8.90 -5.33
N ASP A 112 -51.44 8.53 -6.16
CA ASP A 112 -51.52 7.22 -6.81
C ASP A 112 -50.31 6.96 -7.74
N SER A 113 -49.76 8.01 -8.37
CA SER A 113 -48.62 7.87 -9.29
C SER A 113 -47.31 7.56 -8.54
N ILE A 114 -47.06 8.20 -7.40
CA ILE A 114 -45.85 7.95 -6.62
C ILE A 114 -45.92 6.57 -5.95
N GLU A 115 -47.08 6.22 -5.42
CA GLU A 115 -47.27 4.92 -4.76
C GLU A 115 -47.05 3.76 -5.74
N GLN A 116 -47.56 3.86 -6.97
CA GLN A 116 -47.29 2.86 -8.00
C GLN A 116 -45.80 2.73 -8.28
N ILE A 117 -45.09 3.85 -8.43
CA ILE A 117 -43.65 3.84 -8.72
C ILE A 117 -42.85 3.24 -7.57
N LEU A 118 -43.15 3.61 -6.32
CA LEU A 118 -42.46 3.07 -5.17
C LEU A 118 -42.70 1.56 -5.06
N ASN A 119 -43.90 1.09 -5.39
CA ASN A 119 -44.21 -0.33 -5.47
C ASN A 119 -43.46 -1.03 -6.61
N ASP A 120 -43.39 -0.44 -7.81
CA ASP A 120 -42.67 -1.01 -8.96
C ASP A 120 -41.14 -1.03 -8.71
N SER A 121 -40.61 -0.03 -8.03
CA SER A 121 -39.18 0.13 -7.79
C SER A 121 -38.68 -0.72 -6.62
N PHE A 122 -39.43 -0.77 -5.52
CA PHE A 122 -38.98 -1.43 -4.27
C PHE A 122 -39.81 -2.64 -3.88
N GLY A 123 -41.07 -2.76 -4.32
CA GLY A 123 -41.97 -3.83 -3.90
C GLY A 123 -42.00 -4.01 -2.38
N ASP A 124 -41.79 -5.25 -1.93
CA ASP A 124 -41.72 -5.64 -0.53
C ASP A 124 -40.28 -5.66 0.03
N LEU A 125 -39.34 -4.97 -0.63
CA LEU A 125 -37.95 -4.87 -0.19
C LEU A 125 -37.88 -4.19 1.19
N GLN A 126 -37.23 -4.88 2.12
CA GLN A 126 -37.02 -4.40 3.48
C GLN A 126 -35.70 -3.63 3.58
N LEU A 127 -35.64 -2.65 4.48
CA LEU A 127 -34.46 -1.83 4.70
C LEU A 127 -33.22 -2.69 4.98
N SER A 128 -33.36 -3.79 5.73
CA SER A 128 -32.28 -4.73 6.03
C SER A 128 -31.66 -5.40 4.79
N GLN A 129 -32.39 -5.46 3.67
CA GLN A 129 -31.99 -6.15 2.44
C GLN A 129 -31.20 -5.27 1.45
N LEU A 130 -30.98 -3.99 1.75
CA LEU A 130 -30.13 -3.12 0.92
C LEU A 130 -28.66 -3.58 0.95
N LEU A 131 -27.98 -3.45 -0.19
CA LEU A 131 -26.62 -3.97 -0.42
C LEU A 131 -25.51 -3.29 0.42
N ARG A 132 -25.74 -2.07 0.90
CA ARG A 132 -24.80 -1.31 1.75
C ARG A 132 -25.51 -0.64 2.93
N PRO A 133 -24.76 -0.26 3.98
CA PRO A 133 -25.26 0.61 5.01
C PRO A 133 -25.86 1.91 4.45
N CYS A 134 -27.16 2.08 4.65
CA CYS A 134 -27.92 3.26 4.25
C CYS A 134 -28.51 3.95 5.48
N ILE A 135 -28.50 5.29 5.46
CA ILE A 135 -29.14 6.14 6.47
C ILE A 135 -30.13 7.07 5.78
N ILE A 136 -31.39 7.03 6.23
CA ILE A 136 -32.45 7.90 5.70
C ILE A 136 -33.13 8.61 6.88
N THR A 137 -33.39 9.90 6.74
CA THR A 137 -33.90 10.76 7.83
C THR A 137 -35.36 11.15 7.63
N SER A 138 -36.17 11.06 8.69
CA SER A 138 -37.57 11.53 8.70
C SER A 138 -37.92 12.10 10.08
N TYR A 139 -39.16 12.56 10.25
CA TYR A 139 -39.67 13.07 11.51
C TYR A 139 -40.95 12.33 11.92
N ASP A 140 -40.98 11.79 13.14
CA ASP A 140 -42.18 11.17 13.70
C ASP A 140 -43.00 12.22 14.45
N MET A 141 -44.20 12.46 13.93
CA MET A 141 -45.13 13.41 14.49
C MET A 141 -45.78 12.92 15.78
N TYR A 142 -45.84 11.61 16.05
CA TYR A 142 -46.41 11.11 17.30
C TYR A 142 -45.48 11.36 18.48
N SER A 143 -44.20 11.00 18.34
CA SER A 143 -43.22 11.15 19.41
C SER A 143 -42.54 12.52 19.43
N ASN A 144 -42.82 13.39 18.45
CA ASN A 144 -42.16 14.67 18.26
C ASN A 144 -40.62 14.52 18.23
N LYS A 145 -40.14 13.48 17.54
CA LYS A 145 -38.73 13.12 17.47
C LYS A 145 -38.30 12.86 16.03
N ARG A 146 -37.04 13.19 15.77
CA ARG A 146 -36.36 12.83 14.52
C ARG A 146 -36.18 11.31 14.48
N LEU A 147 -36.46 10.71 13.33
CA LEU A 147 -36.21 9.31 13.05
C LEU A 147 -35.05 9.16 12.07
N LEU A 148 -34.19 8.17 12.38
CA LEU A 148 -33.08 7.76 11.53
C LEU A 148 -33.26 6.29 11.17
N PHE A 149 -33.72 6.03 9.96
CA PHE A 149 -33.80 4.69 9.40
C PHE A 149 -32.39 4.24 9.03
N ARG A 150 -31.92 3.16 9.64
CA ARG A 150 -30.54 2.67 9.52
C ARG A 150 -30.55 1.20 9.16
N GLN A 151 -30.03 0.88 7.98
CA GLN A 151 -29.96 -0.52 7.52
C GLN A 151 -29.27 -1.45 8.53
N HIS A 152 -28.20 -0.99 9.17
CA HIS A 152 -27.48 -1.79 10.16
C HIS A 152 -28.29 -2.10 11.44
N ARG A 153 -29.25 -1.25 11.81
CA ARG A 153 -30.17 -1.54 12.92
C ARG A 153 -31.29 -2.47 12.46
N ALA A 154 -31.81 -2.22 11.26
CA ALA A 154 -32.83 -3.05 10.63
C ALA A 154 -32.39 -4.52 10.50
N SER A 155 -31.10 -4.79 10.22
CA SER A 155 -30.57 -6.15 10.15
C SER A 155 -30.46 -6.86 11.52
N LYS A 156 -30.60 -6.13 12.63
CA LYS A 156 -30.49 -6.67 13.99
C LYS A 156 -31.81 -6.64 14.77
N SER A 157 -32.81 -5.90 14.28
CA SER A 157 -34.04 -5.62 15.01
C SER A 157 -35.21 -5.45 14.04
N ALA A 158 -36.24 -6.28 14.20
CA ALA A 158 -37.48 -6.16 13.43
C ALA A 158 -38.20 -4.83 13.70
N ASP A 159 -38.01 -4.23 14.88
CA ASP A 159 -38.57 -2.92 15.23
C ASP A 159 -37.92 -1.74 14.51
N ASP A 160 -36.70 -1.94 14.00
CA ASP A 160 -35.95 -0.95 13.22
C ASP A 160 -35.97 -1.25 11.72
N ASN A 161 -36.66 -2.32 11.29
CA ASN A 161 -36.77 -2.74 9.90
C ASN A 161 -38.14 -2.36 9.32
N PHE A 162 -38.15 -1.81 8.10
CA PHE A 162 -39.34 -1.27 7.43
C PHE A 162 -39.25 -1.57 5.94
N TYR A 163 -40.39 -1.51 5.24
CA TYR A 163 -40.36 -1.51 3.78
C TYR A 163 -39.68 -0.24 3.26
N VAL A 164 -38.77 -0.38 2.29
CA VAL A 164 -38.04 0.75 1.70
C VAL A 164 -39.02 1.72 1.04
N ARG A 165 -40.06 1.20 0.35
CA ARG A 165 -41.13 2.03 -0.22
C ARG A 165 -41.80 2.95 0.81
N ASP A 166 -42.04 2.47 2.03
CA ASP A 166 -42.73 3.24 3.07
C ASP A 166 -41.83 4.33 3.63
N ILE A 167 -40.53 4.02 3.81
CA ILE A 167 -39.52 5.01 4.21
C ILE A 167 -39.42 6.10 3.14
N CYS A 168 -39.24 5.73 1.87
CA CYS A 168 -39.14 6.69 0.77
C CYS A 168 -40.41 7.51 0.60
N ARG A 169 -41.60 6.93 0.77
CA ARG A 169 -42.87 7.66 0.78
C ARG A 169 -42.88 8.71 1.89
N ALA A 170 -42.50 8.33 3.11
CA ALA A 170 -42.46 9.23 4.25
C ALA A 170 -41.44 10.37 4.09
N THR A 171 -40.27 10.10 3.51
CA THR A 171 -39.21 11.11 3.36
C THR A 171 -39.45 12.05 2.18
N THR A 172 -40.17 11.60 1.15
CA THR A 172 -40.57 12.45 0.01
C THR A 172 -41.83 13.28 0.30
N SER A 173 -42.46 13.08 1.46
CA SER A 173 -43.70 13.76 1.87
C SER A 173 -43.42 15.08 2.56
N ALA A 174 -43.37 16.20 1.83
CA ALA A 174 -43.37 17.52 2.47
C ALA A 174 -44.80 17.90 2.95
N PRO A 175 -44.95 18.66 4.05
CA PRO A 175 -46.26 19.05 4.61
C PRO A 175 -47.17 19.83 3.64
N THR A 176 -46.60 20.44 2.59
CA THR A 176 -47.32 21.15 1.52
C THR A 176 -47.74 20.24 0.36
N TYR A 177 -47.27 19.00 0.32
CA TYR A 177 -47.27 18.15 -0.87
C TYR A 177 -47.93 16.79 -0.67
N PHE A 178 -47.70 16.15 0.49
CA PHE A 178 -48.33 14.88 0.90
C PHE A 178 -48.72 14.92 2.38
N PRO A 179 -49.84 14.27 2.77
CA PRO A 179 -50.17 14.10 4.18
C PRO A 179 -49.11 13.22 4.86
N PRO A 180 -48.91 13.38 6.18
CA PRO A 180 -48.08 12.49 6.97
C PRO A 180 -48.43 11.03 6.72
N CYS A 181 -47.41 10.19 6.55
CA CYS A 181 -47.55 8.79 6.20
C CYS A 181 -47.43 7.92 7.45
N LEU A 182 -48.45 7.11 7.74
CA LEU A 182 -48.33 6.05 8.73
C LEU A 182 -47.45 4.93 8.14
N ILE A 183 -46.37 4.59 8.83
CA ILE A 183 -45.49 3.47 8.48
C ILE A 183 -45.39 2.52 9.67
N LYS A 184 -45.14 1.24 9.38
CA LYS A 184 -45.07 0.19 10.39
C LYS A 184 -43.77 -0.58 10.27
N SER A 185 -43.10 -0.81 11.39
CA SER A 185 -41.93 -1.69 11.44
C SER A 185 -42.34 -3.15 11.29
N MET A 186 -41.42 -4.01 10.89
CA MET A 186 -41.64 -5.46 10.83
C MET A 186 -41.94 -6.06 12.22
N GLY A 187 -41.49 -5.41 13.30
CA GLY A 187 -41.83 -5.74 14.69
C GLY A 187 -43.20 -5.24 15.15
N GLY A 188 -43.92 -4.48 14.30
CA GLY A 188 -45.30 -4.07 14.53
C GLY A 188 -45.48 -2.68 15.14
N LYS A 189 -44.39 -1.90 15.29
CA LYS A 189 -44.44 -0.53 15.83
C LYS A 189 -44.81 0.46 14.74
N GLU A 190 -45.75 1.35 15.06
CA GLU A 190 -46.30 2.33 14.12
C GLU A 190 -45.72 3.73 14.36
N TYR A 191 -45.46 4.45 13.27
CA TYR A 191 -44.89 5.79 13.26
C TYR A 191 -45.65 6.66 12.25
N LEU A 192 -45.91 7.92 12.60
CA LEU A 192 -46.56 8.86 11.70
C LEU A 192 -45.51 9.83 11.17
N CYS A 193 -44.97 9.49 10.01
CA CYS A 193 -43.75 10.09 9.48
C CYS A 193 -44.02 11.16 8.43
N ILE A 194 -43.12 12.14 8.35
CA ILE A 194 -43.12 13.22 7.36
C ILE A 194 -41.69 13.63 7.00
N ASP A 195 -41.48 14.39 5.92
CA ASP A 195 -40.18 14.91 5.52
C ASP A 195 -39.53 15.71 6.67
N GLY A 196 -38.40 15.21 7.16
CA GLY A 196 -37.66 15.80 8.27
C GLY A 196 -36.92 17.09 7.92
N GLY A 197 -36.65 17.36 6.62
CA GLY A 197 -36.00 18.58 6.17
C GLY A 197 -36.89 19.81 6.33
N VAL A 198 -38.19 19.67 6.06
CA VAL A 198 -39.16 20.78 6.10
C VAL A 198 -39.56 21.16 7.53
N LEU A 199 -39.82 20.17 8.40
CA LEU A 199 -40.17 20.41 9.81
C LEU A 199 -38.98 20.83 10.67
N GLY A 200 -37.77 20.40 10.32
CA GLY A 200 -36.54 20.84 11.00
C GLY A 200 -36.22 22.32 10.79
N ALA A 201 -36.57 22.89 9.62
CA ALA A 201 -36.32 24.30 9.30
C ALA A 201 -37.44 25.26 9.79
N ASN A 202 -38.65 24.73 10.04
CA ASN A 202 -39.81 25.50 10.50
C ASN A 202 -40.44 24.88 11.75
N PRO A 203 -39.93 25.17 12.97
CA PRO A 203 -40.48 24.64 14.23
C PRO A 203 -41.88 25.18 14.59
N VAL A 204 -42.52 25.95 13.71
CA VAL A 204 -43.72 26.77 13.98
C VAL A 204 -45.05 26.00 13.77
N LEU A 205 -44.98 24.70 13.44
CA LEU A 205 -46.14 23.80 13.34
C LEU A 205 -46.40 23.11 14.69
N PHE A 206 -47.11 23.78 15.60
CA PHE A 206 -47.78 23.10 16.72
C PHE A 206 -49.28 23.38 16.67
N GLY A 207 -50.07 22.31 16.60
CA GLY A 207 -51.53 22.34 16.63
C GLY A 207 -52.09 20.92 16.51
N TYR A 208 -52.10 20.19 17.62
CA TYR A 208 -52.74 18.88 17.75
C TYR A 208 -54.17 19.05 18.31
N SER A 209 -55.16 18.42 17.67
CA SER A 209 -56.40 18.03 18.36
C SER A 209 -56.71 16.56 18.09
N GLU A 210 -56.65 15.76 19.16
CA GLU A 210 -57.08 14.36 19.32
C GLU A 210 -57.00 13.41 18.11
N LEU A 211 -55.81 12.84 17.87
CA LEU A 211 -55.68 11.55 17.18
C LEU A 211 -56.00 10.42 18.18
N ARG A 212 -57.29 10.15 18.42
CA ARG A 212 -57.73 8.85 18.94
C ARG A 212 -58.43 8.11 17.81
N ARG A 213 -57.70 7.15 17.22
CA ARG A 213 -58.14 6.21 16.18
C ARG A 213 -58.74 6.88 14.96
N VAL A 214 -57.90 7.15 13.97
CA VAL A 214 -58.36 7.52 12.64
C VAL A 214 -58.18 6.30 11.74
N ASP A 215 -59.31 5.78 11.28
CA ASP A 215 -59.46 4.73 10.29
C ASP A 215 -58.67 5.08 9.00
N SER A 216 -58.14 4.09 8.28
CA SER A 216 -57.19 4.27 7.16
C SER A 216 -57.74 5.04 5.95
N ASN A 217 -58.97 5.55 6.02
CA ASN A 217 -59.69 6.23 4.94
C ASN A 217 -60.09 7.69 5.26
N ALA A 218 -59.63 8.30 6.36
CA ALA A 218 -60.02 9.68 6.65
C ALA A 218 -59.21 10.73 5.86
N SER A 219 -59.90 11.60 5.13
CA SER A 219 -59.30 12.78 4.49
C SER A 219 -59.00 13.88 5.51
N ALA A 220 -57.92 14.63 5.29
CA ALA A 220 -57.39 15.67 6.19
C ALA A 220 -58.29 16.90 6.42
N ALA A 221 -59.56 16.86 6.02
CA ALA A 221 -60.49 18.00 6.02
C ALA A 221 -60.95 18.49 7.42
N GLY A 222 -60.50 17.86 8.51
CA GLY A 222 -60.92 18.18 9.88
C GLY A 222 -59.87 18.84 10.79
N MET A 223 -58.65 19.09 10.33
CA MET A 223 -57.58 19.61 11.19
C MET A 223 -57.71 21.12 11.43
N LYS A 224 -57.74 21.56 12.70
CA LYS A 224 -57.62 22.98 13.09
C LYS A 224 -56.24 23.21 13.73
N LEU A 225 -55.46 24.11 13.15
CA LEU A 225 -54.10 24.44 13.59
C LEU A 225 -54.07 25.85 14.21
N LEU A 226 -53.43 26.03 15.36
CA LEU A 226 -53.25 27.34 16.01
C LEU A 226 -51.75 27.57 16.29
N SER A 227 -51.15 28.57 15.64
CA SER A 227 -49.72 28.89 15.77
C SER A 227 -49.50 30.05 16.76
N LEU A 228 -48.52 29.92 17.66
CA LEU A 228 -48.04 30.99 18.55
C LEU A 228 -46.53 31.14 18.38
N SER A 229 -46.06 32.37 18.12
CA SER A 229 -44.68 32.67 17.72
C SER A 229 -43.80 33.16 18.87
N THR A 230 -42.48 32.97 18.70
CA THR A 230 -41.43 33.84 19.27
C THR A 230 -40.51 34.25 18.12
N GLY A 231 -40.85 35.35 17.43
CA GLY A 231 -39.95 35.99 16.46
C GLY A 231 -38.84 36.79 17.15
N ASN A 232 -37.77 37.15 16.43
CA ASN A 232 -36.78 38.11 16.94
C ASN A 232 -36.45 39.20 15.90
N TYR A 233 -36.58 40.44 16.37
CA TYR A 233 -36.03 41.74 15.91
C TYR A 233 -35.48 41.86 14.48
N ALA A 234 -36.31 42.24 13.51
CA ALA A 234 -35.83 42.96 12.31
C ALA A 234 -36.91 43.75 11.57
N ASP A 235 -38.19 43.36 11.67
CA ASP A 235 -39.29 44.07 10.98
C ASP A 235 -40.31 44.59 12.01
N ASP A 236 -40.40 45.92 12.17
CA ASP A 236 -41.47 46.57 12.93
C ASP A 236 -42.74 46.59 12.08
N TYR A 237 -43.66 45.65 12.32
CA TYR A 237 -45.00 45.71 11.75
C TYR A 237 -45.83 46.79 12.47
N ASP A 238 -46.38 47.73 11.71
CA ASP A 238 -47.27 48.79 12.20
C ASP A 238 -48.66 48.22 12.56
N GLU A 239 -49.27 48.72 13.63
CA GLU A 239 -50.61 48.36 14.14
C GLU A 239 -51.71 48.36 13.05
N LYS A 240 -51.54 49.20 12.02
CA LYS A 240 -52.43 49.34 10.86
C LYS A 240 -52.34 48.15 9.90
N GLU A 241 -51.16 47.55 9.73
CA GLU A 241 -50.98 46.31 8.95
C GLU A 241 -51.54 45.10 9.69
N VAL A 242 -51.29 44.99 10.99
CA VAL A 242 -51.76 43.88 11.82
C VAL A 242 -53.29 43.85 11.92
N LYS A 243 -53.95 45.02 11.94
CA LYS A 243 -55.43 45.13 11.92
C LYS A 243 -56.06 44.65 10.61
N GLY A 244 -55.32 44.60 9.50
CA GLY A 244 -55.81 44.13 8.20
C GLY A 244 -55.92 42.60 8.07
N TRP A 245 -55.25 41.84 8.95
CA TRP A 245 -55.10 40.38 8.83
C TRP A 245 -56.39 39.59 9.11
N GLY A 246 -57.44 40.24 9.61
CA GLY A 246 -58.70 39.60 9.99
C GLY A 246 -59.75 39.38 8.90
N LYS A 247 -59.55 39.85 7.65
CA LYS A 247 -60.60 39.70 6.62
C LYS A 247 -60.22 38.94 5.35
N PHE A 248 -59.03 39.10 4.75
CA PHE A 248 -58.68 38.34 3.53
C PHE A 248 -57.18 38.06 3.33
N GLU A 249 -56.29 38.41 4.27
CA GLU A 249 -54.82 38.35 4.06
C GLU A 249 -54.05 37.46 5.06
N TRP A 250 -54.72 36.53 5.75
CA TRP A 250 -54.08 35.66 6.76
C TRP A 250 -52.97 34.73 6.21
N TYR A 251 -52.89 34.55 4.89
CA TYR A 251 -51.89 33.68 4.24
C TYR A 251 -50.57 34.38 3.93
N ARG A 252 -50.53 35.72 3.89
CA ARG A 252 -49.32 36.49 3.54
C ARG A 252 -48.19 36.38 4.59
N PRO A 253 -48.48 36.48 5.91
CA PRO A 253 -47.47 36.20 6.93
C PRO A 253 -46.97 34.75 6.88
N LEU A 254 -47.87 33.81 6.57
CA LEU A 254 -47.58 32.38 6.45
C LEU A 254 -46.53 32.08 5.37
N VAL A 255 -46.61 32.76 4.22
CA VAL A 255 -45.65 32.59 3.12
C VAL A 255 -44.30 33.26 3.43
N ASN A 256 -44.29 34.45 4.03
CA ASN A 256 -43.05 35.17 4.36
C ASN A 256 -42.28 34.55 5.54
N ILE A 257 -42.97 33.89 6.49
CA ILE A 257 -42.34 33.25 7.64
C ILE A 257 -41.67 31.92 7.24
N MET A 258 -42.22 31.20 6.26
CA MET A 258 -41.67 29.92 5.79
C MET A 258 -40.39 30.07 4.93
N THR A 259 -40.12 31.25 4.39
CA THR A 259 -39.05 31.47 3.39
C THR A 259 -37.73 32.00 3.96
N ASN A 260 -37.70 32.55 5.17
CA ASN A 260 -36.58 33.38 5.64
C ASN A 260 -35.71 32.82 6.79
N ASN A 261 -35.81 31.54 7.17
CA ASN A 261 -34.87 30.91 8.12
C ASN A 261 -34.36 29.56 7.58
N ASN A 262 -33.42 29.59 6.65
CA ASN A 262 -32.89 28.39 5.98
C ASN A 262 -31.39 28.17 6.25
N ILE A 263 -31.04 27.82 7.49
CA ILE A 263 -29.90 26.93 7.75
C ILE A 263 -30.52 25.60 8.19
N SER A 264 -30.39 24.57 7.36
CA SER A 264 -31.17 23.35 7.50
C SER A 264 -30.73 22.58 8.75
N ASN A 265 -31.68 22.18 9.60
CA ASN A 265 -31.40 21.29 10.74
C ASN A 265 -30.88 19.89 10.31
N SER A 266 -30.97 19.58 9.00
CA SER A 266 -30.32 18.46 8.32
C SER A 266 -28.79 18.61 8.30
N ASP A 267 -28.26 19.81 8.12
CA ASP A 267 -26.81 20.07 8.13
C ASP A 267 -26.20 19.77 9.51
N PHE A 268 -26.87 20.15 10.61
CA PHE A 268 -26.38 19.92 11.97
C PHE A 268 -26.27 18.43 12.34
N GLN A 269 -27.21 17.60 11.88
CA GLN A 269 -27.19 16.14 12.14
C GLN A 269 -26.05 15.46 11.39
N MET A 270 -25.77 15.97 10.21
CA MET A 270 -24.80 15.39 9.30
C MET A 270 -23.39 15.91 9.62
N GLU A 271 -23.24 17.16 10.06
CA GLU A 271 -21.98 17.78 10.52
C GLU A 271 -21.30 16.98 11.64
N MET A 272 -22.07 16.38 12.57
CA MET A 272 -21.53 15.48 13.60
C MET A 272 -20.99 14.15 13.04
N ILE A 273 -21.54 13.64 11.93
CA ILE A 273 -21.06 12.43 11.25
C ILE A 273 -19.87 12.78 10.32
N PHE A 274 -19.83 14.01 9.81
CA PHE A 274 -18.85 14.50 8.84
C PHE A 274 -17.53 14.97 9.43
N ARG A 275 -17.52 15.45 10.68
CA ARG A 275 -16.28 15.93 11.35
C ARG A 275 -15.15 14.91 11.37
N ASP A 276 -15.46 13.62 11.27
CA ASP A 276 -14.48 12.53 11.39
C ASP A 276 -13.87 12.08 10.04
N SER A 277 -14.37 12.53 8.88
CA SER A 277 -13.95 12.06 7.55
C SER A 277 -14.03 13.10 6.42
N PRO A 278 -13.51 14.34 6.57
CA PRO A 278 -13.67 15.39 5.55
C PRO A 278 -13.02 15.05 4.20
N GLU A 279 -12.04 14.15 4.17
CA GLU A 279 -11.27 13.84 2.96
C GLU A 279 -11.86 12.72 2.07
N ASN A 280 -12.87 11.98 2.56
CA ASN A 280 -13.48 10.77 1.94
C ASN A 280 -15.01 10.92 1.78
N TYR A 281 -15.47 12.15 1.59
CA TYR A 281 -16.88 12.53 1.62
C TYR A 281 -17.29 13.21 0.32
N MET A 282 -18.38 12.72 -0.29
CA MET A 282 -19.03 13.38 -1.42
C MET A 282 -20.42 13.85 -0.98
N ARG A 283 -20.68 15.16 -1.09
CA ARG A 283 -22.02 15.74 -0.99
C ARG A 283 -22.46 16.19 -2.37
N VAL A 284 -23.66 15.82 -2.77
CA VAL A 284 -24.33 16.44 -3.92
C VAL A 284 -25.51 17.24 -3.37
N ASP A 285 -25.40 18.56 -3.48
CA ASP A 285 -26.41 19.51 -3.00
C ASP A 285 -26.80 20.48 -4.13
N PRO A 286 -28.07 20.48 -4.58
CA PRO A 286 -28.53 21.29 -5.70
C PRO A 286 -28.77 22.79 -5.38
N THR A 287 -28.27 23.34 -4.27
CA THR A 287 -28.38 24.79 -3.98
C THR A 287 -27.40 25.64 -4.80
N PHE A 288 -27.69 25.84 -6.08
CA PHE A 288 -27.02 26.84 -6.91
C PHE A 288 -27.54 28.26 -6.61
N ASP A 289 -26.75 29.28 -6.96
CA ASP A 289 -26.96 30.70 -6.64
C ASP A 289 -28.43 31.13 -6.85
N ARG A 290 -29.07 31.57 -5.76
CA ARG A 290 -30.54 31.68 -5.64
C ARG A 290 -31.17 32.73 -6.58
N GLN A 291 -30.37 33.51 -7.31
CA GLN A 291 -30.86 34.63 -8.10
C GLN A 291 -31.51 34.24 -9.44
N GLU A 292 -31.27 33.04 -10.00
CA GLU A 292 -31.89 32.61 -11.27
C GLU A 292 -32.99 31.54 -11.16
N LEU A 293 -33.21 30.94 -10.00
CA LEU A 293 -33.93 29.65 -9.87
C LEU A 293 -35.38 29.72 -9.36
N SER A 294 -35.97 30.91 -9.21
CA SER A 294 -37.35 31.08 -8.72
C SER A 294 -38.44 30.60 -9.71
N ARG A 295 -38.06 30.10 -10.90
CA ARG A 295 -38.97 29.61 -11.94
C ARG A 295 -39.13 28.08 -12.03
N ILE A 296 -38.39 27.27 -11.27
CA ILE A 296 -38.19 25.84 -11.59
C ILE A 296 -38.80 24.82 -10.60
N ASP A 297 -39.92 25.14 -9.95
CA ASP A 297 -40.71 24.15 -9.18
C ASP A 297 -41.77 23.41 -10.03
N LEU A 298 -41.78 23.66 -11.35
CA LEU A 298 -42.66 23.04 -12.34
C LEU A 298 -41.86 22.01 -13.14
N ALA A 299 -42.32 20.76 -13.23
CA ALA A 299 -41.68 19.74 -14.05
C ALA A 299 -42.26 19.65 -15.47
N SER A 300 -42.16 20.76 -16.22
CA SER A 300 -42.33 20.70 -17.66
C SER A 300 -41.13 19.99 -18.31
N ALA A 301 -41.32 19.40 -19.49
CA ALA A 301 -40.22 18.81 -20.25
C ALA A 301 -39.10 19.82 -20.53
N GLU A 302 -39.47 21.08 -20.78
CA GLU A 302 -38.54 22.20 -20.97
C GLU A 302 -37.70 22.47 -19.70
N ASN A 303 -38.32 22.48 -18.52
CA ASN A 303 -37.62 22.71 -17.26
C ASN A 303 -36.71 21.54 -16.88
N ILE A 304 -37.12 20.30 -17.15
CA ILE A 304 -36.28 19.13 -16.93
C ILE A 304 -35.03 19.20 -17.82
N GLN A 305 -35.19 19.53 -19.10
CA GLN A 305 -34.06 19.75 -20.01
C GLN A 305 -33.16 20.88 -19.52
N GLU A 306 -33.74 21.96 -19.00
CA GLU A 306 -32.97 23.08 -18.47
C GLU A 306 -32.16 22.69 -17.23
N LEU A 307 -32.73 21.92 -16.31
CA LEU A 307 -32.01 21.37 -15.15
C LEU A 307 -30.87 20.44 -15.57
N GLN A 308 -31.07 19.59 -16.59
CA GLN A 308 -29.98 18.76 -17.14
C GLN A 308 -28.87 19.63 -17.73
N LYS A 309 -29.19 20.69 -18.48
CA LYS A 309 -28.19 21.64 -19.00
C LYS A 309 -27.42 22.34 -17.89
N VAL A 310 -28.09 22.74 -16.79
CA VAL A 310 -27.43 23.35 -15.64
C VAL A 310 -26.40 22.39 -15.04
N ALA A 311 -26.77 21.12 -14.85
CA ALA A 311 -25.83 20.10 -14.37
C ALA A 311 -24.66 19.87 -15.34
N ASP A 312 -24.92 19.75 -16.64
CA ASP A 312 -23.88 19.58 -17.67
C ASP A 312 -22.92 20.79 -17.71
N ASN A 313 -23.45 22.02 -17.59
CA ASN A 313 -22.64 23.23 -17.52
C ASN A 313 -21.77 23.27 -16.26
N TYR A 314 -22.30 22.82 -15.12
CA TYR A 314 -21.52 22.71 -13.88
C TYR A 314 -20.39 21.68 -14.00
N ILE A 315 -20.69 20.49 -14.52
CA ILE A 315 -19.69 19.44 -14.79
C ILE A 315 -18.60 20.00 -15.71
N LYS A 316 -18.98 20.73 -16.76
CA LYS A 316 -18.02 21.35 -17.69
C LYS A 316 -17.14 22.40 -17.01
N ALA A 317 -17.71 23.25 -16.16
CA ALA A 317 -16.99 24.30 -15.45
C ALA A 317 -16.00 23.75 -14.40
N HIS A 318 -16.36 22.65 -13.74
CA HIS A 318 -15.59 22.03 -12.64
C HIS A 318 -14.95 20.69 -13.03
N LYS A 319 -14.83 20.42 -14.34
CA LYS A 319 -14.43 19.09 -14.87
C LYS A 319 -13.16 18.54 -14.22
N LYS A 320 -12.11 19.36 -14.14
CA LYS A 320 -10.83 18.95 -13.58
C LYS A 320 -10.92 18.61 -12.09
N GLU A 321 -11.61 19.43 -11.30
CA GLU A 321 -11.78 19.21 -9.85
C GLU A 321 -12.58 17.92 -9.58
N LEU A 322 -13.59 17.66 -10.41
CA LEU A 322 -14.41 16.45 -10.34
C LEU A 322 -13.63 15.20 -10.79
N GLU A 323 -12.84 15.28 -11.86
CA GLU A 323 -11.94 14.20 -12.31
C GLU A 323 -10.87 13.89 -11.25
N ASP A 324 -10.24 14.91 -10.64
CA ASP A 324 -9.27 14.75 -9.56
C ASP A 324 -9.90 14.06 -8.34
N PHE A 325 -11.14 14.43 -7.99
CA PHE A 325 -11.91 13.79 -6.92
C PHE A 325 -12.24 12.32 -7.23
N VAL A 326 -12.72 12.04 -8.45
CA VAL A 326 -13.01 10.67 -8.91
C VAL A 326 -11.73 9.83 -8.89
N ASN A 327 -10.62 10.35 -9.40
CA ASN A 327 -9.32 9.67 -9.38
C ASN A 327 -8.85 9.41 -7.95
N LYS A 328 -9.01 10.35 -7.03
CA LYS A 328 -8.69 10.17 -5.61
C LYS A 328 -9.53 9.06 -4.97
N LEU A 329 -10.85 9.06 -5.17
CA LEU A 329 -11.74 8.00 -4.66
C LEU A 329 -11.47 6.66 -5.34
N TYR A 330 -11.19 6.68 -6.63
CA TYR A 330 -10.79 5.51 -7.40
C TYR A 330 -9.49 4.95 -6.84
N ASP A 331 -8.48 5.76 -6.50
CA ASP A 331 -7.24 5.28 -5.90
C ASP A 331 -7.45 4.72 -4.47
N ILE A 332 -8.25 5.40 -3.64
CA ILE A 332 -8.66 4.93 -2.30
C ILE A 332 -9.40 3.60 -2.39
N ARG A 333 -10.17 3.39 -3.46
CA ARG A 333 -10.95 2.17 -3.62
C ARG A 333 -10.21 1.11 -4.42
N ARG A 334 -9.36 1.43 -5.37
CA ARG A 334 -8.47 0.54 -6.14
C ARG A 334 -7.50 -0.16 -5.22
N THR A 335 -6.99 0.55 -4.21
CA THR A 335 -6.27 -0.06 -3.08
C THR A 335 -7.13 -1.05 -2.26
N LYS A 336 -8.46 -1.00 -2.35
CA LYS A 336 -9.43 -1.93 -1.75
C LYS A 336 -10.10 -2.93 -2.74
N MET A 337 -10.11 -2.68 -4.06
CA MET A 337 -10.92 -3.36 -5.11
C MET A 337 -10.14 -3.91 -6.30
N ILE A 338 -8.85 -3.57 -6.49
CA ILE A 338 -7.99 -4.53 -7.21
C ILE A 338 -8.08 -5.76 -6.33
N ASN A 339 -8.63 -6.85 -6.86
CA ASN A 339 -8.75 -8.12 -6.18
C ASN A 339 -7.51 -8.27 -5.29
N PRO A 340 -7.63 -8.04 -3.98
CA PRO A 340 -6.50 -8.30 -3.12
C PRO A 340 -6.26 -9.79 -3.29
N LEU A 341 -5.14 -10.32 -2.82
CA LEU A 341 -5.25 -11.70 -2.44
C LEU A 341 -6.44 -11.75 -1.44
N ASP A 342 -7.61 -12.29 -1.85
CA ASP A 342 -8.68 -12.72 -0.96
C ASP A 342 -7.98 -13.18 0.29
N LYS A 343 -8.39 -12.67 1.46
CA LYS A 343 -7.81 -13.12 2.72
C LYS A 343 -7.55 -14.60 2.56
N ILE A 344 -6.32 -15.04 2.80
CA ILE A 344 -5.97 -16.45 2.70
C ILE A 344 -6.63 -17.12 3.92
N THR A 345 -7.96 -17.15 3.91
CA THR A 345 -8.85 -17.23 5.09
C THR A 345 -8.93 -18.64 5.63
N ASP A 346 -8.57 -19.61 4.80
CA ASP A 346 -8.64 -21.04 5.08
C ASP A 346 -7.27 -21.71 5.18
N VAL A 347 -6.16 -20.96 5.13
CA VAL A 347 -4.83 -21.56 5.31
C VAL A 347 -4.55 -21.74 6.79
N LYS A 348 -4.75 -22.99 7.25
CA LYS A 348 -4.33 -23.43 8.57
C LYS A 348 -2.85 -23.78 8.53
N VAL A 349 -2.03 -22.88 9.07
CA VAL A 349 -0.59 -23.09 9.17
C VAL A 349 -0.28 -23.95 10.39
N ASP A 350 -0.15 -25.26 10.20
CA ASP A 350 0.38 -26.14 11.24
C ASP A 350 1.91 -25.92 11.33
N ARG A 351 2.38 -25.22 12.37
CA ARG A 351 3.79 -24.83 12.58
C ARG A 351 4.68 -26.00 13.04
N TYR A 352 4.70 -27.11 12.30
CA TYR A 352 5.42 -28.33 12.72
C TYR A 352 6.95 -28.16 12.74
N TRP A 353 7.50 -27.19 12.01
CA TRP A 353 8.93 -26.84 12.02
C TRP A 353 9.45 -26.43 13.40
N LEU A 354 8.58 -25.97 14.31
CA LEU A 354 8.97 -25.59 15.67
C LEU A 354 9.61 -26.75 16.44
N LYS A 355 9.31 -28.00 16.07
CA LYS A 355 9.93 -29.19 16.67
C LYS A 355 11.41 -29.34 16.33
N GLU A 356 11.86 -28.71 15.24
CA GLU A 356 13.25 -28.73 14.78
C GLU A 356 14.02 -27.47 15.20
N TYR A 357 13.36 -26.53 15.89
CA TYR A 357 14.05 -25.38 16.47
C TYR A 357 15.08 -25.85 17.51
N PRO A 358 16.29 -25.28 17.51
CA PRO A 358 17.19 -25.41 18.66
C PRO A 358 16.48 -24.94 19.94
N GLN A 359 16.80 -25.57 21.07
CA GLN A 359 16.09 -25.38 22.35
C GLN A 359 15.99 -23.91 22.80
N GLU A 360 16.97 -23.11 22.43
CA GLU A 360 17.13 -21.71 22.79
C GLU A 360 16.47 -20.72 21.80
N VAL A 361 15.98 -21.22 20.65
CA VAL A 361 15.23 -20.41 19.69
C VAL A 361 13.74 -20.43 20.08
N PRO A 362 13.13 -19.28 20.41
CA PRO A 362 11.72 -19.23 20.79
C PRO A 362 10.80 -19.33 19.56
N ASP A 363 9.59 -19.82 19.76
CA ASP A 363 8.55 -19.85 18.72
C ASP A 363 8.17 -18.43 18.25
N GLU A 364 8.12 -17.49 19.19
CA GLU A 364 7.71 -16.10 18.95
C GLU A 364 8.68 -15.09 19.56
N ILE A 365 8.83 -13.95 18.88
CA ILE A 365 9.53 -12.77 19.40
C ILE A 365 8.51 -11.67 19.73
N ASN A 366 8.92 -10.71 20.56
CA ASN A 366 8.16 -9.47 20.74
C ASN A 366 8.66 -8.43 19.72
N PRO A 367 7.93 -8.17 18.61
CA PRO A 367 8.33 -7.20 17.58
C PRO A 367 8.31 -5.76 18.09
N ASP A 368 7.64 -5.51 19.22
CA ASP A 368 7.48 -4.20 19.86
C ASP A 368 8.44 -4.04 21.07
N LYS A 369 9.42 -4.95 21.23
CA LYS A 369 10.44 -4.86 22.29
C LYS A 369 11.22 -3.54 22.26
N TYR A 370 11.48 -3.02 21.06
CA TYR A 370 12.04 -1.69 20.86
C TYR A 370 11.01 -0.83 20.13
N ALA A 371 10.82 0.41 20.59
CA ALA A 371 9.85 1.32 19.98
C ALA A 371 10.16 1.63 18.50
N ASN A 372 11.45 1.63 18.15
CA ASN A 372 11.96 1.86 16.80
C ASN A 372 13.45 1.44 16.71
N ILE A 373 14.03 1.54 15.52
CA ILE A 373 15.45 1.20 15.26
C ILE A 373 16.42 2.11 16.02
N ASN A 374 16.07 3.39 16.27
CA ASN A 374 16.95 4.30 17.00
C ASN A 374 17.23 3.77 18.41
N ALA A 375 16.21 3.25 19.10
CA ALA A 375 16.41 2.63 20.41
C ALA A 375 17.42 1.46 20.38
N PHE A 376 17.44 0.69 19.29
CA PHE A 376 18.39 -0.41 19.07
C PHE A 376 19.82 0.10 18.88
N ILE A 377 19.98 1.19 18.10
CA ILE A 377 21.26 1.85 17.84
C ILE A 377 21.78 2.54 19.11
N ASP A 378 20.91 3.22 19.84
CA ASP A 378 21.26 3.98 21.04
C ASP A 378 21.76 3.03 22.15
N GLU A 379 21.04 1.92 22.39
CA GLU A 379 21.46 0.88 23.34
C GLU A 379 22.84 0.32 22.97
N ALA A 380 23.03 -0.09 21.71
CA ALA A 380 24.28 -0.65 21.25
C ALA A 380 25.45 0.33 21.37
N SER A 381 25.21 1.59 21.00
CA SER A 381 26.23 2.64 21.04
C SER A 381 26.62 3.01 22.46
N LEU A 382 25.71 2.86 23.42
CA LEU A 382 25.98 3.08 24.84
C LEU A 382 26.74 1.90 25.46
N VAL A 383 26.25 0.67 25.24
CA VAL A 383 26.82 -0.56 25.83
C VAL A 383 28.21 -0.87 25.29
N HIS A 384 28.45 -0.63 24.00
CA HIS A 384 29.70 -0.96 23.31
C HIS A 384 30.57 0.25 22.98
N LYS A 385 30.32 1.41 23.64
CA LYS A 385 30.89 2.72 23.29
C LYS A 385 32.40 2.73 22.99
N ASP A 386 33.20 1.98 23.76
CA ASP A 386 34.67 1.96 23.68
C ASP A 386 35.21 0.87 22.73
N LYS A 387 34.33 -0.01 22.23
CA LYS A 387 34.68 -1.07 21.28
C LYS A 387 34.76 -0.52 19.85
N ILE A 388 35.37 -1.28 18.96
CA ILE A 388 35.47 -0.91 17.53
C ILE A 388 34.18 -1.29 16.81
N ALA A 389 33.49 -0.33 16.21
CA ALA A 389 32.30 -0.59 15.40
C ALA A 389 32.68 -0.97 13.97
N TYR A 390 33.48 -0.12 13.31
CA TYR A 390 33.86 -0.29 11.91
C TYR A 390 35.36 -0.13 11.72
N GLU A 391 35.93 -0.92 10.80
CA GLU A 391 37.29 -0.73 10.31
C GLU A 391 37.32 -0.73 8.79
N GLN A 392 38.08 0.22 8.23
CA GLN A 392 38.34 0.31 6.80
C GLN A 392 39.77 0.80 6.55
N PHE A 393 40.49 0.17 5.61
CA PHE A 393 41.88 0.51 5.27
C PHE A 393 42.82 0.61 6.50
N GLY A 394 42.63 -0.27 7.49
CA GLY A 394 43.40 -0.28 8.73
C GLY A 394 43.16 0.93 9.65
N SER A 395 42.03 1.62 9.48
CA SER A 395 41.59 2.71 10.35
C SER A 395 40.31 2.28 11.05
N LYS A 396 40.32 2.36 12.37
CA LYS A 396 39.26 1.88 13.26
C LYS A 396 38.41 3.05 13.73
N MET A 397 37.11 2.82 13.86
CA MET A 397 36.14 3.77 14.42
C MET A 397 35.35 3.07 15.51
N THR A 398 35.28 3.70 16.68
CA THR A 398 34.54 3.21 17.85
C THR A 398 33.04 3.43 17.70
N PHE A 399 32.24 2.69 18.46
CA PHE A 399 30.78 2.92 18.57
C PHE A 399 30.46 4.36 18.98
N ALA A 400 31.19 4.92 19.95
CA ALA A 400 31.01 6.30 20.39
C ALA A 400 31.28 7.33 19.27
N GLU A 401 32.30 7.08 18.44
CA GLU A 401 32.61 7.95 17.30
C GLU A 401 31.54 7.87 16.22
N VAL A 402 31.11 6.66 15.83
CA VAL A 402 30.00 6.46 14.88
C VAL A 402 28.75 7.21 15.34
N TYR A 403 28.39 7.03 16.62
CA TYR A 403 27.23 7.67 17.22
C TYR A 403 27.32 9.20 17.14
N LYS A 404 28.44 9.79 17.59
CA LYS A 404 28.68 11.24 17.53
C LYS A 404 28.68 11.79 16.09
N HIS A 405 29.24 11.04 15.14
CA HIS A 405 29.21 11.43 13.74
C HIS A 405 27.79 11.39 13.18
N SER A 406 26.98 10.39 13.56
CA SER A 406 25.58 10.32 13.14
C SER A 406 24.73 11.46 13.69
N GLU A 407 24.95 11.86 14.95
CA GLU A 407 24.26 13.02 15.55
C GLU A 407 24.68 14.34 14.91
N ALA A 408 25.97 14.50 14.60
CA ALA A 408 26.45 15.67 13.87
C ALA A 408 25.80 15.76 12.49
N LEU A 409 25.74 14.65 11.74
CA LEU A 409 25.08 14.65 10.44
C LEU A 409 23.59 14.94 10.58
N ALA A 410 22.89 14.31 11.54
CA ALA A 410 21.48 14.56 11.81
C ALA A 410 21.22 16.05 12.12
N SER A 411 22.05 16.65 12.98
CA SER A 411 21.96 18.07 13.36
C SER A 411 22.09 18.98 12.15
N TYR A 412 23.03 18.67 11.25
CA TYR A 412 23.21 19.40 10.00
C TYR A 412 22.01 19.25 9.07
N LEU A 413 21.55 18.02 8.82
CA LEU A 413 20.40 17.76 7.95
C LEU A 413 19.14 18.45 8.48
N GLN A 414 18.88 18.39 9.78
CA GLN A 414 17.74 19.05 10.42
C GLN A 414 17.85 20.57 10.40
N SER A 415 18.98 21.13 10.81
CA SER A 415 19.12 22.58 10.96
C SER A 415 19.27 23.30 9.61
N HIS A 416 20.07 22.74 8.71
CA HIS A 416 20.44 23.37 7.44
C HIS A 416 19.51 22.99 6.29
N TYR A 417 19.08 21.73 6.20
CA TYR A 417 18.20 21.24 5.14
C TYR A 417 16.75 21.03 5.57
N LYS A 418 16.41 21.27 6.84
CA LYS A 418 15.05 21.12 7.40
C LYS A 418 14.49 19.71 7.25
N ILE A 419 15.37 18.71 7.30
CA ILE A 419 14.99 17.31 7.20
C ILE A 419 14.39 16.83 8.52
N GLY A 420 13.26 16.14 8.44
CA GLY A 420 12.57 15.49 9.55
C GLY A 420 11.65 14.38 9.07
N LYS A 421 10.59 14.12 9.84
CA LYS A 421 9.58 13.10 9.50
C LYS A 421 8.95 13.34 8.13
N GLY A 422 8.78 12.27 7.36
CA GLY A 422 8.19 12.31 6.02
C GLY A 422 9.20 12.65 4.91
N ASN A 423 10.37 13.19 5.25
CA ASN A 423 11.45 13.39 4.29
C ASN A 423 12.17 12.09 3.94
N ARG A 424 12.88 12.11 2.81
CA ARG A 424 13.58 10.96 2.23
C ARG A 424 15.04 11.32 1.98
N VAL A 425 15.95 10.56 2.56
CA VAL A 425 17.41 10.74 2.35
C VAL A 425 17.96 9.54 1.60
N ALA A 426 18.38 9.78 0.37
CA ALA A 426 19.01 8.79 -0.48
C ALA A 426 20.51 8.66 -0.19
N ILE A 427 20.99 7.44 -0.10
CA ILE A 427 22.37 7.08 0.22
C ILE A 427 22.92 6.21 -0.91
N MET A 428 23.98 6.68 -1.57
CA MET A 428 24.58 6.05 -2.74
C MET A 428 26.10 5.99 -2.60
N MET A 429 26.62 4.99 -1.89
CA MET A 429 28.05 4.80 -1.66
C MET A 429 28.40 3.31 -1.48
N PRO A 430 29.67 2.89 -1.71
CA PRO A 430 30.12 1.54 -1.39
C PRO A 430 30.22 1.33 0.15
N ASN A 431 30.69 0.16 0.59
CA ASN A 431 30.95 -0.08 2.01
C ASN A 431 32.05 0.85 2.52
N CYS A 432 31.68 1.78 3.39
CA CYS A 432 32.55 2.71 4.10
C CYS A 432 31.86 3.20 5.38
N PRO A 433 32.58 3.69 6.41
CA PRO A 433 32.00 4.14 7.68
C PRO A 433 30.94 5.24 7.53
N GLN A 434 31.03 6.05 6.47
CA GLN A 434 30.07 7.11 6.14
C GLN A 434 28.67 6.55 5.86
N TYR A 435 28.56 5.31 5.38
CA TYR A 435 27.29 4.65 5.09
C TYR A 435 26.43 4.48 6.36
N PRO A 436 26.86 3.72 7.39
CA PRO A 436 26.08 3.57 8.61
C PRO A 436 25.87 4.91 9.34
N ILE A 437 26.85 5.82 9.32
CA ILE A 437 26.69 7.18 9.86
C ILE A 437 25.52 7.92 9.18
N SER A 438 25.41 7.79 7.86
CA SER A 438 24.32 8.39 7.07
C SER A 438 22.97 7.76 7.37
N ILE A 439 22.90 6.42 7.49
CA ILE A 439 21.68 5.71 7.90
C ILE A 439 21.24 6.21 9.28
N PHE A 440 22.13 6.14 10.27
CA PHE A 440 21.78 6.45 11.66
C PHE A 440 21.39 7.93 11.82
N GLY A 441 22.10 8.83 11.13
CA GLY A 441 21.77 10.25 11.13
C GLY A 441 20.38 10.53 10.55
N THR A 442 20.01 9.86 9.45
CA THR A 442 18.68 9.97 8.85
C THR A 442 17.58 9.39 9.75
N LEU A 443 17.77 8.17 10.27
CA LEU A 443 16.77 7.51 11.12
C LEU A 443 16.51 8.28 12.42
N LYS A 444 17.53 8.93 12.99
CA LYS A 444 17.39 9.81 14.17
C LYS A 444 16.43 10.98 13.94
N LEU A 445 16.23 11.40 12.69
CA LEU A 445 15.30 12.46 12.31
C LEU A 445 13.88 11.97 12.01
N GLY A 446 13.64 10.66 12.05
CA GLY A 446 12.40 10.04 11.58
C GLY A 446 12.19 10.15 10.06
N ALA A 447 13.24 10.47 9.32
CA ALA A 447 13.24 10.47 7.86
C ALA A 447 13.47 9.06 7.32
N ALA A 448 12.94 8.77 6.13
CA ALA A 448 13.12 7.48 5.47
C ALA A 448 14.47 7.43 4.75
N VAL A 449 15.20 6.32 4.93
CA VAL A 449 16.45 6.04 4.21
C VAL A 449 16.12 5.37 2.87
N VAL A 450 16.74 5.87 1.79
CA VAL A 450 16.64 5.27 0.45
C VAL A 450 18.00 4.74 0.05
N ASN A 451 18.16 3.42 -0.02
CA ASN A 451 19.44 2.82 -0.39
C ASN A 451 19.55 2.67 -1.91
N ILE A 452 20.60 3.24 -2.49
CA ILE A 452 20.84 3.22 -3.93
C ILE A 452 22.18 2.54 -4.21
N ASN A 453 22.19 1.65 -5.20
CA ASN A 453 23.41 1.02 -5.66
C ASN A 453 24.36 2.06 -6.31
N PRO A 454 25.59 2.25 -5.81
CA PRO A 454 26.55 3.21 -6.38
C PRO A 454 27.00 2.89 -7.80
N LEU A 455 26.68 1.71 -8.32
CA LEU A 455 26.97 1.27 -9.69
C LEU A 455 25.83 1.55 -10.68
N TYR A 456 24.70 2.11 -10.24
CA TYR A 456 23.59 2.47 -11.15
C TYR A 456 24.02 3.48 -12.22
N THR A 457 23.51 3.28 -13.43
CA THR A 457 23.62 4.20 -14.56
C THR A 457 22.82 5.47 -14.32
N ALA A 458 23.07 6.53 -15.10
CA ALA A 458 22.30 7.78 -14.99
C ALA A 458 20.79 7.55 -15.23
N GLU A 459 20.41 6.60 -16.09
CA GLU A 459 19.02 6.27 -16.38
C GLU A 459 18.34 5.57 -15.18
N GLU A 460 19.04 4.64 -14.53
CA GLU A 460 18.53 3.99 -13.32
C GLU A 460 18.40 5.00 -12.16
N ILE A 461 19.36 5.91 -12.02
CA ILE A 461 19.29 6.98 -11.01
C ILE A 461 18.12 7.92 -11.31
N LEU A 462 17.92 8.31 -12.57
CA LEU A 462 16.80 9.14 -13.00
C LEU A 462 15.47 8.53 -12.59
N HIS A 463 15.30 7.23 -12.82
CA HIS A 463 14.09 6.53 -12.40
C HIS A 463 13.88 6.58 -10.87
N VAL A 464 14.94 6.42 -10.08
CA VAL A 464 14.87 6.57 -8.62
C VAL A 464 14.46 8.00 -8.22
N LEU A 465 14.98 9.02 -8.88
CA LEU A 465 14.61 10.41 -8.63
C LEU A 465 13.14 10.68 -8.97
N GLU A 466 12.61 10.07 -10.03
CA GLU A 466 11.21 10.20 -10.46
C GLU A 466 10.25 9.44 -9.51
N GLU A 467 10.58 8.21 -9.11
CA GLU A 467 9.70 7.37 -8.27
C GLU A 467 9.73 7.77 -6.79
N ILE A 468 10.93 8.05 -6.27
CA ILE A 468 11.16 8.26 -4.84
C ILE A 468 11.24 9.76 -4.49
N ASN A 469 11.64 10.63 -5.42
CA ASN A 469 11.76 12.07 -5.20
C ASN A 469 12.42 12.44 -3.85
N PRO A 470 13.67 12.01 -3.61
CA PRO A 470 14.36 12.24 -2.33
C PRO A 470 14.67 13.72 -2.09
N ASP A 471 14.67 14.15 -0.83
CA ASP A 471 15.02 15.53 -0.44
C ASP A 471 16.53 15.78 -0.43
N VAL A 472 17.29 14.74 -0.08
CA VAL A 472 18.76 14.77 0.03
C VAL A 472 19.36 13.53 -0.60
N LEU A 473 20.45 13.68 -1.37
CA LEU A 473 21.31 12.61 -1.83
C LEU A 473 22.68 12.72 -1.15
N ILE A 474 23.09 11.68 -0.44
CA ILE A 474 24.45 11.52 0.10
C ILE A 474 25.18 10.51 -0.76
N ILE A 475 26.16 10.97 -1.53
CA ILE A 475 26.79 10.18 -2.58
C ILE A 475 28.31 10.07 -2.41
N TRP A 476 28.85 8.96 -2.89
CA TRP A 476 30.29 8.80 -3.09
C TRP A 476 30.76 9.58 -4.33
N ASP A 477 31.95 10.19 -4.25
CA ASP A 477 32.53 10.96 -5.35
C ASP A 477 32.76 10.16 -6.64
N GLY A 478 32.82 8.83 -6.57
CA GLY A 478 32.87 7.93 -7.73
C GLY A 478 31.55 7.72 -8.50
N CYS A 479 30.43 8.33 -8.09
CA CYS A 479 29.18 8.35 -8.87
C CYS A 479 28.66 9.78 -9.15
N SER A 480 29.48 10.80 -8.91
CA SER A 480 29.07 12.22 -8.99
C SER A 480 28.62 12.70 -10.36
N LEU A 481 29.24 12.24 -11.44
CA LEU A 481 28.88 12.62 -12.81
C LEU A 481 27.55 11.99 -13.22
N ARG A 482 27.36 10.70 -12.92
CA ARG A 482 26.10 9.99 -13.20
C ARG A 482 24.92 10.60 -12.45
N VAL A 483 25.12 10.98 -11.18
CA VAL A 483 24.10 11.66 -10.37
C VAL A 483 23.80 13.06 -10.92
N LYS A 484 24.83 13.83 -11.31
CA LYS A 484 24.63 15.14 -11.93
C LYS A 484 23.77 15.04 -13.19
N ASP A 485 24.11 14.12 -14.10
CA ASP A 485 23.38 13.89 -15.34
C ASP A 485 21.91 13.50 -15.07
N ALA A 486 21.67 12.59 -14.12
CA ALA A 486 20.31 12.22 -13.71
C ALA A 486 19.49 13.41 -13.18
N ILE A 487 20.07 14.24 -12.30
CA ILE A 487 19.41 15.44 -11.77
C ILE A 487 19.12 16.45 -12.89
N ASP A 488 20.07 16.67 -13.80
CA ASP A 488 19.93 17.60 -14.93
C ASP A 488 18.82 17.13 -15.89
N ARG A 489 18.68 15.81 -16.10
CA ARG A 489 17.59 15.22 -16.91
C ARG A 489 16.25 15.31 -16.20
N ALA A 490 16.17 14.95 -14.92
CA ALA A 490 14.94 15.02 -14.13
C ALA A 490 14.38 16.45 -14.11
N SER A 491 15.27 17.43 -13.90
CA SER A 491 14.93 18.86 -13.88
C SER A 491 14.36 19.40 -15.19
N LYS A 492 14.53 18.69 -16.32
CA LYS A 492 14.00 19.09 -17.63
C LYS A 492 12.66 18.42 -17.97
N LYS A 493 12.30 17.35 -17.27
CA LYS A 493 11.09 16.56 -17.55
C LYS A 493 9.85 17.08 -16.82
N ALA A 494 10.02 17.67 -15.64
CA ALA A 494 8.92 18.09 -14.79
C ALA A 494 9.22 19.46 -14.14
N ASP A 495 8.31 20.41 -14.32
CA ASP A 495 8.45 21.78 -13.80
C ASP A 495 8.36 21.82 -12.26
N ASP A 496 7.76 20.80 -11.64
CA ASP A 496 7.58 20.63 -10.19
C ASP A 496 8.60 19.66 -9.54
N PHE A 497 9.64 19.23 -10.27
CA PHE A 497 10.68 18.34 -9.74
C PHE A 497 11.42 18.99 -8.55
N ASN A 498 11.33 18.36 -7.38
CA ASN A 498 12.07 18.79 -6.20
C ASN A 498 13.55 18.43 -6.35
N LYS A 499 14.38 19.41 -6.70
CA LYS A 499 15.81 19.18 -6.86
C LYS A 499 16.45 18.80 -5.51
N PRO A 500 16.99 17.58 -5.38
CA PRO A 500 17.55 17.14 -4.11
C PRO A 500 18.79 17.96 -3.73
N LYS A 501 18.99 18.17 -2.43
CA LYS A 501 20.28 18.67 -1.93
C LYS A 501 21.30 17.54 -2.01
N VAL A 502 22.55 17.86 -2.39
CA VAL A 502 23.57 16.83 -2.57
C VAL A 502 24.71 17.01 -1.57
N ILE A 503 25.03 15.94 -0.84
CA ILE A 503 26.23 15.82 0.00
C ILE A 503 27.17 14.81 -0.67
N VAL A 504 28.43 15.18 -0.87
CA VAL A 504 29.44 14.33 -1.51
C VAL A 504 30.49 13.92 -0.48
N THR A 505 30.80 12.62 -0.43
CA THR A 505 31.88 12.05 0.37
C THR A 505 32.92 11.32 -0.49
N ALA A 506 34.18 11.38 -0.08
CA ALA A 506 35.25 10.54 -0.59
C ALA A 506 35.54 9.38 0.39
N LEU A 507 36.07 8.26 -0.12
CA LEU A 507 36.38 7.09 0.72
C LEU A 507 37.35 7.39 1.88
N GLY A 508 38.25 8.36 1.71
CA GLY A 508 39.17 8.80 2.76
C GLY A 508 38.61 9.84 3.72
N ASP A 509 37.36 10.27 3.57
CA ASP A 509 36.72 11.17 4.54
C ASP A 509 36.55 10.46 5.90
N LEU A 510 36.50 11.23 6.99
CA LEU A 510 36.54 10.74 8.39
C LEU A 510 37.77 9.92 8.79
N LEU A 511 38.63 9.50 7.87
CA LEU A 511 39.93 8.91 8.20
C LEU A 511 40.88 9.99 8.76
N PRO A 512 41.86 9.60 9.59
CA PRO A 512 42.92 10.52 10.00
C PRO A 512 43.58 11.17 8.79
N SER A 513 43.82 12.48 8.84
CA SER A 513 44.24 13.28 7.68
C SER A 513 45.48 12.74 6.96
N TYR A 514 46.42 12.15 7.69
CA TYR A 514 47.64 11.54 7.16
C TYR A 514 47.40 10.23 6.36
N LYS A 515 46.24 9.60 6.51
CA LYS A 515 45.78 8.45 5.70
C LYS A 515 44.75 8.86 4.65
N GLY A 516 43.78 9.69 5.03
CA GLY A 516 42.64 10.06 4.19
C GLY A 516 43.02 10.87 2.95
N MET A 517 43.86 11.91 3.10
CA MET A 517 44.27 12.74 1.97
C MET A 517 45.07 11.98 0.91
N PRO A 518 46.10 11.19 1.27
CA PRO A 518 46.82 10.36 0.29
C PRO A 518 45.93 9.34 -0.41
N LEU A 519 45.00 8.71 0.31
CA LEU A 519 44.05 7.75 -0.26
C LEU A 519 43.15 8.41 -1.31
N ASN A 520 42.56 9.56 -0.99
CA ASN A 520 41.71 10.30 -1.91
C ASN A 520 42.48 10.74 -3.17
N LEU A 521 43.73 11.18 -3.02
CA LEU A 521 44.59 11.52 -4.15
C LEU A 521 44.89 10.30 -5.02
N LEU A 522 45.24 9.16 -4.41
CA LEU A 522 45.54 7.90 -5.12
C LEU A 522 44.32 7.43 -5.93
N LEU A 523 43.12 7.42 -5.33
CA LEU A 523 41.90 7.00 -6.02
C LEU A 523 41.56 7.92 -7.19
N LYS A 524 41.78 9.23 -7.03
CA LYS A 524 41.63 10.21 -8.11
C LYS A 524 42.62 9.97 -9.25
N LEU A 525 43.89 9.67 -8.95
CA LEU A 525 44.91 9.34 -9.95
C LEU A 525 44.61 8.02 -10.67
N GLN A 526 44.02 7.05 -9.98
CA GLN A 526 43.57 5.77 -10.54
C GLN A 526 42.28 5.87 -11.38
N GLY A 527 41.71 7.07 -11.54
CA GLY A 527 40.44 7.25 -12.27
C GLY A 527 39.22 6.64 -11.58
N LYS A 528 39.31 6.29 -10.30
CA LYS A 528 38.22 5.71 -9.50
C LYS A 528 37.27 6.78 -8.92
N VAL A 529 37.49 8.05 -9.26
CA VAL A 529 36.65 9.20 -8.90
C VAL A 529 36.18 9.85 -10.19
N GLU A 530 34.88 10.12 -10.30
CA GLU A 530 34.32 10.74 -11.51
C GLU A 530 34.72 12.22 -11.59
N LYS A 531 35.02 12.69 -12.81
CA LYS A 531 35.33 14.10 -13.05
C LYS A 531 34.02 14.90 -13.10
N GLY A 532 33.91 15.90 -12.24
CA GLY A 532 32.74 16.79 -12.17
C GLY A 532 31.84 16.43 -10.98
N LYS A 533 31.43 17.46 -10.24
CA LYS A 533 30.53 17.33 -9.08
C LYS A 533 29.16 17.94 -9.42
N PRO A 534 28.08 17.47 -8.79
CA PRO A 534 26.77 18.10 -8.90
C PRO A 534 26.84 19.59 -8.50
N PRO A 535 26.06 20.48 -9.13
CA PRO A 535 26.01 21.90 -8.74
C PRO A 535 25.53 22.05 -7.29
N ASN A 536 26.05 23.05 -6.57
CA ASN A 536 25.66 23.40 -5.20
C ASN A 536 25.77 22.25 -4.17
N TYR A 537 26.67 21.28 -4.40
CA TYR A 537 26.92 20.19 -3.45
C TYR A 537 27.61 20.68 -2.17
N GLN A 538 27.45 19.94 -1.08
CA GLN A 538 28.17 20.12 0.17
C GLN A 538 29.13 18.95 0.44
N SER A 539 30.25 19.22 1.11
CA SER A 539 31.18 18.16 1.54
C SER A 539 30.65 17.45 2.77
N PHE A 540 30.79 16.12 2.82
CA PHE A 540 30.42 15.31 3.98
C PHE A 540 31.16 15.73 5.26
N ASN A 541 32.49 15.86 5.21
CA ASN A 541 33.29 16.33 6.35
C ASN A 541 32.86 17.73 6.83
N ASN A 542 32.53 18.63 5.89
CA ASN A 542 32.05 19.97 6.24
C ASN A 542 30.67 19.91 6.90
N SER A 543 29.79 19.05 6.40
CA SER A 543 28.45 18.81 6.98
C SER A 543 28.55 18.30 8.41
N ILE A 544 29.44 17.32 8.67
CA ILE A 544 29.75 16.83 10.03
C ILE A 544 30.32 17.94 10.90
N LYS A 545 31.29 18.72 10.39
CA LYS A 545 31.93 19.81 11.13
C LYS A 545 30.93 20.87 11.58
N LEU A 546 30.06 21.31 10.67
CA LEU A 546 29.01 22.29 10.96
C LEU A 546 27.92 21.69 11.87
N GLY A 547 27.54 20.45 11.64
CA GLY A 547 26.55 19.75 12.46
C GLY A 547 26.94 19.63 13.93
N ARG A 548 28.23 19.48 14.23
CA ARG A 548 28.75 19.48 15.62
C ARG A 548 28.51 20.78 16.38
N THR A 549 28.27 21.88 15.68
CA THR A 549 28.00 23.19 16.30
C THR A 549 26.50 23.50 16.35
N MET A 550 25.65 22.58 15.93
CA MET A 550 24.20 22.72 15.85
C MET A 550 23.52 21.86 16.92
N ASN A 551 22.32 22.25 17.33
CA ASN A 551 21.50 21.44 18.23
C ASN A 551 20.70 20.40 17.42
N LEU A 552 20.53 19.22 17.98
CA LEU A 552 19.65 18.18 17.46
C LEU A 552 18.37 18.11 18.29
N TYR A 553 17.23 18.29 17.65
CA TYR A 553 15.95 17.91 18.22
C TYR A 553 15.63 16.47 17.83
N HIS A 554 15.38 15.61 18.81
CA HIS A 554 15.01 14.20 18.58
C HIS A 554 13.48 14.08 18.45
N PRO A 555 12.93 13.89 17.24
CA PRO A 555 11.50 13.66 17.09
C PRO A 555 11.11 12.28 17.68
N GLN A 556 9.90 12.18 18.21
CA GLN A 556 9.37 10.89 18.64
C GLN A 556 9.04 10.00 17.44
N VAL A 557 9.87 9.02 17.13
CA VAL A 557 9.65 8.09 16.01
C VAL A 557 8.82 6.89 16.46
N LYS A 558 7.77 6.54 15.71
CA LYS A 558 6.90 5.38 16.01
C LYS A 558 7.30 4.16 15.18
N GLY A 559 6.95 2.97 15.66
CA GLY A 559 7.28 1.70 15.01
C GLY A 559 6.66 1.53 13.62
N ASP A 560 5.47 2.07 13.38
CA ASP A 560 4.71 1.98 12.12
C ASP A 560 5.13 3.02 11.06
N GLU A 561 6.04 3.95 11.42
CA GLU A 561 6.63 4.91 10.49
C GLU A 561 7.68 4.24 9.59
N ILE A 562 7.82 4.73 8.37
CA ILE A 562 8.74 4.18 7.36
C ILE A 562 10.18 4.49 7.74
N ALA A 563 10.99 3.45 7.91
CA ALA A 563 12.44 3.56 8.15
C ALA A 563 13.23 3.49 6.84
N PHE A 564 12.84 2.58 5.94
CA PHE A 564 13.54 2.36 4.68
C PHE A 564 12.57 2.30 3.49
N LEU A 565 13.02 2.88 2.38
CA LEU A 565 12.47 2.69 1.04
C LEU A 565 13.51 1.89 0.26
N GLN A 566 13.38 0.57 0.28
CA GLN A 566 14.37 -0.32 -0.29
C GLN A 566 13.96 -0.73 -1.70
N LEU A 567 14.78 -0.38 -2.68
CA LEU A 567 14.55 -0.76 -4.08
C LEU A 567 14.76 -2.27 -4.26
N THR A 568 13.81 -2.91 -4.95
CA THR A 568 13.87 -4.31 -5.32
C THR A 568 14.81 -4.55 -6.49
N GLY A 569 15.39 -5.74 -6.59
CA GLY A 569 16.38 -6.10 -7.62
C GLY A 569 15.86 -6.17 -9.06
N GLY A 570 14.62 -5.72 -9.32
CA GLY A 570 14.09 -5.48 -10.66
C GLY A 570 14.11 -6.69 -11.60
N THR A 571 14.10 -7.94 -11.11
CA THR A 571 14.21 -9.11 -12.00
C THR A 571 13.02 -9.27 -12.96
N THR A 572 11.90 -8.60 -12.69
CA THR A 572 10.60 -8.65 -13.41
C THR A 572 10.24 -7.38 -14.18
N GLY A 573 10.97 -6.28 -14.00
CA GLY A 573 10.58 -4.98 -14.55
C GLY A 573 11.46 -3.84 -14.02
N LYS A 574 10.88 -2.63 -13.93
CA LYS A 574 11.46 -1.50 -13.21
C LYS A 574 11.55 -1.81 -11.70
N PRO A 575 12.63 -1.45 -10.99
CA PRO A 575 12.72 -1.56 -9.54
C PRO A 575 11.49 -0.94 -8.87
N LYS A 576 10.99 -1.56 -7.80
CA LYS A 576 9.91 -1.01 -6.95
C LYS A 576 10.50 -0.67 -5.58
N ALA A 577 10.07 0.41 -4.95
CA ALA A 577 10.50 0.73 -3.58
C ALA A 577 9.59 0.09 -2.51
N ALA A 578 10.09 -0.95 -1.83
CA ALA A 578 9.39 -1.56 -0.69
C ALA A 578 9.44 -0.63 0.54
N MET A 579 8.29 -0.38 1.15
CA MET A 579 8.16 0.45 2.36
C MET A 579 8.35 -0.41 3.61
N LEU A 580 9.52 -0.32 4.23
CA LEU A 580 9.86 -1.03 5.45
C LEU A 580 9.73 -0.09 6.66
N THR A 581 8.89 -0.47 7.61
CA THR A 581 8.68 0.30 8.84
C THR A 581 9.79 0.05 9.86
N HIS A 582 9.93 0.92 10.84
CA HIS A 582 10.83 0.69 11.97
C HIS A 582 10.55 -0.65 12.66
N ARG A 583 9.28 -1.00 12.84
CA ARG A 583 8.82 -2.25 13.46
C ARG A 583 9.16 -3.46 12.60
N ASN A 584 9.05 -3.39 11.26
CA ASN A 584 9.45 -4.50 10.38
C ASN A 584 10.93 -4.84 10.58
N MET A 585 11.79 -3.82 10.58
CA MET A 585 13.23 -3.99 10.77
C MET A 585 13.56 -4.49 12.18
N VAL A 586 12.93 -3.93 13.22
CA VAL A 586 13.10 -4.39 14.62
C VAL A 586 12.72 -5.86 14.75
N ALA A 587 11.55 -6.25 14.24
CA ALA A 587 11.10 -7.63 14.26
C ALA A 587 12.13 -8.55 13.57
N ASN A 588 12.58 -8.21 12.37
CA ASN A 588 13.52 -9.06 11.64
C ASN A 588 14.93 -9.12 12.27
N MET A 589 15.39 -8.03 12.89
CA MET A 589 16.61 -8.05 13.70
C MET A 589 16.48 -8.98 14.90
N LEU A 590 15.34 -8.98 15.60
CA LEU A 590 15.09 -9.87 16.75
C LEU A 590 14.97 -11.33 16.31
N GLN A 591 14.28 -11.60 15.20
CA GLN A 591 14.16 -12.94 14.60
C GLN A 591 15.54 -13.48 14.18
N ALA A 592 16.37 -12.66 13.52
CA ALA A 592 17.72 -13.06 13.13
C ALA A 592 18.65 -13.20 14.35
N LYS A 593 18.52 -12.34 15.37
CA LYS A 593 19.34 -12.37 16.58
C LYS A 593 19.27 -13.73 17.27
N VAL A 594 18.09 -14.33 17.43
CA VAL A 594 17.97 -15.61 18.15
C VAL A 594 18.63 -16.80 17.45
N TYR A 595 18.86 -16.74 16.13
CA TYR A 595 19.64 -17.76 15.41
C TYR A 595 21.15 -17.58 15.53
N ILE A 596 21.61 -16.40 15.98
CA ILE A 596 23.02 -16.00 16.07
C ILE A 596 23.51 -16.05 17.53
N ASP A 597 22.68 -15.57 18.46
CA ASP A 597 22.99 -15.41 19.90
C ASP A 597 23.57 -16.65 20.59
N PRO A 598 23.08 -17.88 20.34
CA PRO A 598 23.58 -19.07 21.04
C PRO A 598 25.05 -19.37 20.75
N ARG A 599 25.51 -19.01 19.54
CA ARG A 599 26.90 -19.16 19.15
C ARG A 599 27.78 -18.00 19.65
N LEU A 600 27.20 -16.85 20.04
CA LEU A 600 27.94 -15.74 20.64
C LEU A 600 28.48 -16.11 22.03
N THR A 601 27.75 -16.92 22.80
CA THR A 601 28.22 -17.38 24.12
C THR A 601 29.44 -18.30 23.98
N SER A 602 29.42 -19.25 23.06
CA SER A 602 30.55 -20.16 22.79
C SER A 602 31.71 -19.50 22.05
N ALA A 603 31.45 -18.52 21.18
CA ALA A 603 32.50 -17.82 20.42
C ALA A 603 33.25 -16.76 21.23
N ARG A 604 32.73 -16.36 22.40
CA ARG A 604 33.34 -15.38 23.31
C ARG A 604 34.28 -15.99 24.34
N ASP A 605 34.49 -17.30 24.33
CA ASP A 605 35.48 -17.96 25.20
C ASP A 605 36.89 -17.47 24.86
N GLY A 606 37.33 -16.42 25.57
CA GLY A 606 38.68 -15.83 25.49
C GLY A 606 38.85 -14.59 24.62
N GLU A 607 37.82 -14.10 23.93
CA GLU A 607 37.91 -12.95 23.00
C GLU A 607 37.06 -11.75 23.46
N ASP A 608 37.68 -10.56 23.58
CA ASP A 608 37.01 -9.33 24.02
C ASP A 608 35.95 -8.82 23.01
N GLN A 609 36.14 -9.09 21.72
CA GLN A 609 35.26 -8.62 20.64
C GLN A 609 35.35 -9.49 19.37
N LEU A 610 34.19 -9.90 18.84
CA LEU A 610 34.10 -10.69 17.61
C LEU A 610 34.20 -9.81 16.35
N ILE A 611 34.77 -10.39 15.28
CA ILE A 611 35.01 -9.71 13.99
C ILE A 611 34.16 -10.37 12.89
N ILE A 612 33.35 -9.57 12.18
CA ILE A 612 32.57 -9.96 11.00
C ILE A 612 33.20 -9.32 9.75
N LEU A 613 33.37 -10.11 8.71
CA LEU A 613 33.76 -9.61 7.39
C LEU A 613 32.53 -9.06 6.65
N THR A 614 32.42 -7.74 6.55
CA THR A 614 31.33 -7.08 5.81
C THR A 614 31.71 -6.88 4.35
N ALA A 615 31.65 -7.97 3.59
CA ALA A 615 31.94 -8.00 2.15
C ALA A 615 30.72 -7.68 1.29
N LEU A 616 29.52 -8.01 1.77
CA LEU A 616 28.28 -7.69 1.07
C LEU A 616 27.95 -6.20 1.14
N PRO A 617 27.39 -5.60 0.07
CA PRO A 617 27.15 -4.16 0.05
C PRO A 617 26.05 -3.73 1.03
N LEU A 618 26.31 -2.74 1.87
CA LEU A 618 25.37 -2.23 2.89
C LEU A 618 24.09 -1.61 2.31
N TYR A 619 24.08 -1.24 1.03
CA TYR A 619 22.85 -0.80 0.34
C TYR A 619 21.89 -1.95 0.04
N HIS A 620 22.35 -3.20 0.12
CA HIS A 620 21.54 -4.39 -0.08
C HIS A 620 20.91 -4.80 1.25
N ILE A 621 19.60 -5.09 1.23
CA ILE A 621 18.79 -5.35 2.44
C ILE A 621 19.39 -6.43 3.37
N PHE A 622 20.03 -7.46 2.81
CA PHE A 622 20.69 -8.51 3.59
C PHE A 622 21.84 -7.96 4.45
N ALA A 623 22.81 -7.29 3.84
CA ALA A 623 23.93 -6.72 4.58
C ALA A 623 23.49 -5.54 5.45
N LEU A 624 22.48 -4.78 5.03
CA LEU A 624 21.88 -3.72 5.83
C LEU A 624 21.37 -4.25 7.16
N LEU A 625 20.53 -5.29 7.14
CA LEU A 625 20.01 -5.88 8.38
C LEU A 625 21.12 -6.57 9.17
N ALA A 626 21.89 -7.47 8.55
CA ALA A 626 22.88 -8.28 9.25
C ALA A 626 24.06 -7.44 9.75
N ASN A 627 24.79 -6.76 8.85
CA ASN A 627 26.01 -6.01 9.20
C ASN A 627 25.70 -4.58 9.67
N GLY A 628 24.82 -3.89 8.96
CA GLY A 628 24.50 -2.48 9.23
C GLY A 628 23.79 -2.26 10.57
N LEU A 629 22.98 -3.23 11.02
CA LEU A 629 22.16 -3.07 12.21
C LEU A 629 22.38 -4.17 13.27
N LEU A 630 22.25 -5.45 12.92
CA LEU A 630 22.30 -6.54 13.89
C LEU A 630 23.70 -6.76 14.49
N PHE A 631 24.74 -6.91 13.67
CA PHE A 631 26.11 -7.09 14.17
C PHE A 631 26.66 -5.83 14.84
N TYR A 632 26.22 -4.65 14.42
CA TYR A 632 26.43 -3.43 15.19
C TYR A 632 25.83 -3.56 16.59
N HIS A 633 24.55 -3.96 16.69
CA HIS A 633 23.90 -4.13 17.99
C HIS A 633 24.54 -5.18 18.89
N LEU A 634 25.07 -6.26 18.30
CA LEU A 634 25.80 -7.31 19.04
C LEU A 634 27.20 -6.88 19.49
N GLY A 635 27.61 -5.64 19.20
CA GLY A 635 28.91 -5.10 19.58
C GLY A 635 30.06 -5.68 18.77
N MET A 636 29.80 -6.17 17.55
CA MET A 636 30.82 -6.77 16.71
C MET A 636 31.62 -5.71 15.95
N HIS A 637 32.87 -6.03 15.68
CA HIS A 637 33.76 -5.27 14.84
C HIS A 637 33.49 -5.62 13.38
N ASN A 638 32.89 -4.68 12.64
CA ASN A 638 32.56 -4.82 11.23
C ASN A 638 33.72 -4.38 10.33
N MET A 639 34.35 -5.32 9.64
CA MET A 639 35.42 -5.04 8.69
C MET A 639 34.83 -4.73 7.31
N LEU A 640 34.84 -3.45 6.93
CA LEU A 640 34.19 -2.98 5.72
C LEU A 640 35.08 -3.20 4.49
N VAL A 641 34.61 -4.04 3.56
CA VAL A 641 35.29 -4.29 2.28
C VAL A 641 34.68 -3.42 1.19
N ALA A 642 35.40 -2.40 0.73
CA ALA A 642 34.91 -1.48 -0.30
C ALA A 642 34.72 -2.16 -1.68
N ASN A 643 35.59 -3.12 -2.01
CA ASN A 643 35.54 -3.85 -3.28
C ASN A 643 35.83 -5.35 -3.05
N PRO A 644 34.81 -6.19 -2.85
CA PRO A 644 35.01 -7.63 -2.62
C PRO A 644 35.48 -8.39 -3.86
N ARG A 645 35.50 -7.77 -5.06
CA ARG A 645 35.99 -8.41 -6.29
C ARG A 645 37.51 -8.46 -6.39
N ASP A 646 38.22 -7.68 -5.57
CA ASP A 646 39.67 -7.79 -5.42
C ASP A 646 40.01 -8.94 -4.46
N ILE A 647 39.86 -10.19 -4.95
CA ILE A 647 40.02 -11.40 -4.13
C ILE A 647 41.42 -11.49 -3.50
N LYS A 648 42.47 -11.17 -4.26
CA LYS A 648 43.86 -11.17 -3.76
C LYS A 648 44.05 -10.11 -2.67
N GLY A 649 43.54 -8.90 -2.87
CA GLY A 649 43.58 -7.83 -1.87
C GLY A 649 42.77 -8.18 -0.62
N LEU A 650 41.62 -8.83 -0.79
CA LEU A 650 40.76 -9.31 0.29
C LEU A 650 41.47 -10.36 1.13
N ILE A 651 42.01 -11.42 0.53
CA ILE A 651 42.74 -12.49 1.23
C ILE A 651 43.98 -11.94 1.95
N LYS A 652 44.72 -11.04 1.31
CA LYS A 652 45.87 -10.34 1.93
C LYS A 652 45.46 -9.48 3.13
N THR A 653 44.23 -8.98 3.15
CA THR A 653 43.69 -8.23 4.29
C THR A 653 43.27 -9.19 5.38
N LEU A 654 42.52 -10.24 5.03
CA LEU A 654 42.05 -11.28 5.96
C LEU A 654 43.19 -12.01 6.66
N SER A 655 44.34 -12.23 6.00
CA SER A 655 45.51 -12.88 6.62
C SER A 655 46.09 -12.15 7.83
N LYS A 656 45.64 -10.92 8.10
CA LYS A 656 46.04 -10.12 9.27
C LYS A 656 45.08 -10.26 10.45
N TYR A 657 43.98 -10.98 10.31
CA TYR A 657 42.92 -11.04 11.33
C TYR A 657 42.47 -12.48 11.55
N LYS A 658 42.09 -12.78 12.80
CA LYS A 658 41.32 -13.96 13.15
C LYS A 658 39.85 -13.57 13.14
N PHE A 659 39.20 -13.72 11.99
CA PHE A 659 37.80 -13.34 11.84
C PHE A 659 36.89 -14.48 12.30
N HIS A 660 35.68 -14.14 12.73
CA HIS A 660 34.78 -15.05 13.44
C HIS A 660 33.55 -15.41 12.61
N ALA A 661 33.20 -14.52 11.70
CA ALA A 661 32.01 -14.64 10.89
C ALA A 661 32.22 -14.07 9.49
N ILE A 662 31.49 -14.62 8.53
CA ILE A 662 31.39 -14.10 7.15
C ILE A 662 30.01 -14.39 6.58
N ASP A 663 29.39 -13.36 6.01
CA ASP A 663 28.23 -13.48 5.14
C ASP A 663 28.59 -13.06 3.71
N ALA A 664 28.19 -13.89 2.73
CA ALA A 664 28.50 -13.64 1.32
C ALA A 664 27.49 -14.31 0.37
N VAL A 665 27.63 -14.01 -0.92
CA VAL A 665 26.94 -14.72 -2.01
C VAL A 665 27.79 -15.91 -2.47
N ASN A 666 27.14 -16.94 -3.03
CA ASN A 666 27.81 -18.17 -3.51
C ASN A 666 29.01 -17.88 -4.44
N THR A 667 28.87 -16.90 -5.34
CA THR A 667 29.95 -16.51 -6.27
C THR A 667 31.19 -15.98 -5.57
N LEU A 668 31.04 -15.27 -4.45
CA LEU A 668 32.17 -14.77 -3.66
C LEU A 668 32.85 -15.91 -2.88
N PHE A 669 32.07 -16.83 -2.31
CA PHE A 669 32.61 -18.05 -1.70
C PHE A 669 33.44 -18.86 -2.69
N LYS A 670 32.89 -19.11 -3.89
CA LYS A 670 33.59 -19.80 -4.99
C LYS A 670 34.88 -19.07 -5.39
N ALA A 671 34.83 -17.75 -5.52
CA ALA A 671 36.00 -16.94 -5.90
C ALA A 671 37.11 -16.97 -4.84
N MET A 672 36.76 -16.98 -3.55
CA MET A 672 37.74 -17.11 -2.47
C MET A 672 38.38 -18.51 -2.46
N LEU A 673 37.58 -19.58 -2.60
CA LEU A 673 38.10 -20.96 -2.66
C LEU A 673 39.05 -21.19 -3.84
N ALA A 674 38.83 -20.49 -4.95
CA ALA A 674 39.68 -20.60 -6.14
C ALA A 674 41.09 -19.98 -5.96
N ASP A 675 41.28 -19.08 -4.99
CA ASP A 675 42.59 -18.48 -4.72
C ASP A 675 43.39 -19.33 -3.71
N PRO A 676 44.58 -19.86 -4.07
CA PRO A 676 45.38 -20.71 -3.17
C PRO A 676 45.82 -20.03 -1.87
N GLY A 677 45.77 -18.71 -1.77
CA GLY A 677 46.04 -17.96 -0.55
C GLY A 677 44.94 -18.10 0.49
N PHE A 678 43.69 -18.39 0.08
CA PHE A 678 42.56 -18.51 1.00
C PHE A 678 42.68 -19.73 1.91
N ALA A 679 43.06 -20.89 1.37
CA ALA A 679 43.26 -22.12 2.14
C ALA A 679 44.42 -22.03 3.15
N LYS A 680 45.22 -20.96 3.11
CA LYS A 680 46.32 -20.70 4.05
C LYS A 680 45.93 -19.80 5.23
N LEU A 681 44.69 -19.29 5.25
CA LEU A 681 44.19 -18.46 6.35
C LEU A 681 43.91 -19.31 7.59
N ASP A 682 43.94 -18.66 8.76
CA ASP A 682 43.55 -19.28 10.03
C ASP A 682 42.03 -19.19 10.22
N PHE A 683 41.36 -20.34 10.18
CA PHE A 683 39.91 -20.45 10.37
C PHE A 683 39.51 -20.95 11.77
N GLY A 684 40.46 -21.06 12.71
CA GLY A 684 40.20 -21.62 14.05
C GLY A 684 39.08 -20.92 14.83
N ASN A 685 38.86 -19.62 14.58
CA ASN A 685 37.82 -18.81 15.23
C ASN A 685 36.51 -18.71 14.40
N LEU A 686 36.48 -19.25 13.17
CA LEU A 686 35.36 -19.11 12.26
C LEU A 686 34.19 -19.99 12.70
N TRP A 687 33.16 -19.37 13.26
CA TRP A 687 31.97 -20.09 13.76
C TRP A 687 30.73 -19.86 12.90
N MET A 688 30.71 -18.81 12.07
CA MET A 688 29.56 -18.48 11.23
C MET A 688 29.96 -18.24 9.78
N THR A 689 29.42 -19.05 8.88
CA THR A 689 29.42 -18.80 7.45
C THR A 689 27.99 -18.87 6.93
N LEU A 690 27.50 -17.77 6.36
CA LEU A 690 26.12 -17.64 5.89
C LEU A 690 26.07 -17.19 4.43
N GLY A 691 25.44 -18.00 3.59
CA GLY A 691 25.11 -17.71 2.20
C GLY A 691 23.70 -17.16 2.07
N GLY A 692 23.54 -16.05 1.34
CA GLY A 692 22.24 -15.45 1.08
C GLY A 692 22.21 -14.64 -0.23
N GLY A 693 21.01 -14.25 -0.66
CA GLY A 693 20.79 -13.48 -1.90
C GLY A 693 20.80 -14.32 -3.20
N MET A 694 21.32 -15.55 -3.16
CA MET A 694 21.19 -16.57 -4.20
C MET A 694 21.30 -17.97 -3.60
N ALA A 695 20.98 -18.99 -4.39
CA ALA A 695 21.19 -20.37 -3.99
C ALA A 695 22.69 -20.65 -3.73
N VAL A 696 22.98 -21.34 -2.63
CA VAL A 696 24.31 -21.89 -2.38
C VAL A 696 24.44 -23.17 -3.20
N GLN A 697 25.59 -23.38 -3.83
CA GLN A 697 25.88 -24.61 -4.58
C GLN A 697 26.49 -25.64 -3.64
N LYS A 698 26.08 -26.90 -3.79
CA LYS A 698 26.55 -27.99 -2.94
C LYS A 698 28.07 -28.14 -2.98
N GLU A 699 28.66 -28.06 -4.16
CA GLU A 699 30.09 -28.21 -4.40
C GLU A 699 30.88 -27.10 -3.68
N VAL A 700 30.35 -25.87 -3.70
CA VAL A 700 30.94 -24.73 -3.01
C VAL A 700 30.83 -24.91 -1.50
N ALA A 701 29.68 -25.36 -1.00
CA ALA A 701 29.47 -25.59 0.44
C ALA A 701 30.34 -26.72 0.99
N ASP A 702 30.45 -27.84 0.26
CA ASP A 702 31.26 -28.98 0.65
C ASP A 702 32.76 -28.63 0.67
N GLU A 703 33.26 -27.95 -0.37
CA GLU A 703 34.66 -27.50 -0.41
C GLU A 703 34.93 -26.41 0.65
N TRP A 704 33.97 -25.51 0.89
CA TRP A 704 34.06 -24.52 1.96
C TRP A 704 34.20 -25.17 3.33
N GLN A 705 33.37 -26.16 3.64
CA GLN A 705 33.44 -26.88 4.90
C GLN A 705 34.75 -27.68 5.04
N LYS A 706 35.24 -28.26 3.94
CA LYS A 706 36.52 -28.97 3.91
C LYS A 706 37.72 -28.05 4.17
N VAL A 707 37.72 -26.84 3.60
CA VAL A 707 38.82 -25.86 3.75
C VAL A 707 38.77 -25.16 5.10
N THR A 708 37.58 -24.77 5.56
CA THR A 708 37.43 -23.90 6.73
C THR A 708 37.00 -24.62 8.01
N GLY A 709 36.50 -25.85 7.90
CA GLY A 709 35.85 -26.58 8.99
C GLY A 709 34.43 -26.07 9.34
N CYS A 710 33.99 -24.95 8.77
CA CYS A 710 32.72 -24.32 9.07
C CYS A 710 31.65 -24.65 8.01
N VAL A 711 30.43 -24.95 8.46
CA VAL A 711 29.31 -25.26 7.56
C VAL A 711 28.80 -23.98 6.89
N LEU A 712 28.84 -23.94 5.56
CA LEU A 712 28.20 -22.86 4.79
C LEU A 712 26.67 -23.02 4.85
N ASN A 713 26.06 -22.32 5.80
CA ASN A 713 24.61 -22.34 6.00
C ASN A 713 23.93 -21.42 5.00
N GLN A 714 22.69 -21.74 4.64
CA GLN A 714 21.87 -20.89 3.79
C GLN A 714 20.84 -20.12 4.62
N ALA A 715 20.64 -18.86 4.25
CA ALA A 715 19.49 -18.05 4.66
C ALA A 715 18.74 -17.56 3.42
N TYR A 716 17.42 -17.55 3.54
CA TYR A 716 16.53 -17.01 2.53
C TYR A 716 15.77 -15.79 3.04
N GLY A 717 15.59 -14.86 2.12
CA GLY A 717 14.90 -13.62 2.36
C GLY A 717 14.75 -12.81 1.09
N LEU A 718 13.90 -11.80 1.17
CA LEU A 718 13.57 -10.88 0.09
C LEU A 718 13.37 -9.49 0.68
N THR A 719 13.55 -8.46 -0.15
CA THR A 719 13.43 -7.06 0.29
C THR A 719 12.11 -6.78 1.00
N GLU A 720 11.05 -7.41 0.52
CA GLU A 720 9.67 -7.30 0.97
C GLU A 720 9.41 -7.97 2.34
N ALA A 721 10.37 -8.71 2.90
CA ALA A 721 10.32 -9.34 4.22
C ALA A 721 11.49 -8.93 5.15
N SER A 722 12.13 -7.81 4.84
CA SER A 722 13.05 -7.03 5.69
C SER A 722 14.43 -7.56 6.16
N PRO A 723 15.14 -8.58 5.62
CA PRO A 723 14.77 -9.51 4.56
C PRO A 723 14.49 -10.95 5.00
N ALA A 724 14.96 -11.39 6.17
CA ALA A 724 15.03 -12.81 6.51
C ALA A 724 13.63 -13.43 6.65
N VAL A 725 13.46 -14.64 6.12
CA VAL A 725 12.23 -15.44 6.23
C VAL A 725 12.53 -16.82 6.79
N ALA A 726 13.57 -17.47 6.27
CA ALA A 726 13.99 -18.80 6.69
C ALA A 726 15.52 -18.86 6.83
N ILE A 727 16.01 -19.55 7.84
CA ILE A 727 17.44 -19.69 8.13
C ILE A 727 17.72 -21.12 8.56
N ASN A 728 18.82 -21.69 8.06
CA ASN A 728 19.26 -23.00 8.56
C ASN A 728 19.64 -22.89 10.05
N PRO A 729 19.16 -23.82 10.90
CA PRO A 729 19.52 -23.86 12.29
C PRO A 729 21.03 -23.89 12.48
N HIS A 730 21.47 -23.23 13.55
CA HIS A 730 22.89 -23.13 13.83
C HIS A 730 23.51 -24.50 14.22
N THR A 731 22.66 -25.49 14.53
CA THR A 731 23.00 -26.89 14.82
C THR A 731 23.28 -27.72 13.56
N THR A 732 22.97 -27.20 12.36
CA THR A 732 23.22 -27.87 11.07
C THR A 732 24.69 -28.22 10.91
N LYS A 733 24.96 -29.52 10.66
CA LYS A 733 26.33 -30.08 10.62
C LYS A 733 26.91 -30.22 9.21
N LYS A 734 26.08 -30.13 8.18
CA LYS A 734 26.45 -30.32 6.77
C LYS A 734 25.44 -29.59 5.90
N TYR A 735 25.86 -29.19 4.71
CA TYR A 735 24.95 -28.62 3.71
C TYR A 735 23.83 -29.61 3.37
N ASN A 736 22.58 -29.13 3.37
CA ASN A 736 21.38 -29.94 3.18
C ASN A 736 20.52 -29.49 1.97
N GLY A 737 20.91 -28.45 1.24
CA GLY A 737 20.14 -27.91 0.10
C GLY A 737 18.90 -27.10 0.48
N SER A 738 18.56 -27.03 1.77
CA SER A 738 17.39 -26.28 2.25
C SER A 738 17.75 -24.82 2.49
N ILE A 739 16.78 -23.93 2.30
CA ILE A 739 16.88 -22.54 2.75
C ILE A 739 16.69 -22.38 4.28
N GLY A 740 16.41 -23.49 4.97
CA GLY A 740 16.24 -23.57 6.41
C GLY A 740 14.79 -23.69 6.85
N LEU A 741 14.58 -23.39 8.14
CA LEU A 741 13.27 -23.34 8.77
C LEU A 741 12.76 -21.90 8.77
N PRO A 742 11.43 -21.65 8.75
CA PRO A 742 10.88 -20.35 9.07
C PRO A 742 11.51 -19.76 10.33
N ILE A 743 11.72 -18.45 10.37
CA ILE A 743 12.19 -17.77 11.58
C ILE A 743 11.02 -17.51 12.56
N PRO A 744 11.26 -17.27 13.87
CA PRO A 744 10.22 -17.04 14.85
C PRO A 744 9.17 -16.02 14.42
N SER A 745 7.92 -16.18 14.87
CA SER A 745 6.80 -15.31 14.49
C SER A 745 6.56 -15.19 12.97
N THR A 746 7.03 -16.15 12.17
CA THR A 746 6.83 -16.18 10.71
C THR A 746 6.07 -17.43 10.32
N ASP A 747 4.96 -17.22 9.64
CA ASP A 747 4.18 -18.25 9.01
C ASP A 747 4.57 -18.38 7.54
N VAL A 748 4.78 -19.60 7.09
CA VAL A 748 5.08 -19.93 5.69
C VAL A 748 4.08 -20.97 5.21
N ALA A 749 3.48 -20.72 4.05
CA ALA A 749 2.55 -21.63 3.41
C ALA A 749 2.97 -21.91 1.96
N ILE A 750 2.83 -23.16 1.52
CA ILE A 750 3.02 -23.58 0.14
C ILE A 750 1.64 -23.84 -0.45
N LEU A 751 1.27 -23.05 -1.47
CA LEU A 751 -0.09 -23.02 -2.01
C LEU A 751 -0.11 -23.38 -3.50
N ASP A 752 -1.19 -24.04 -3.94
CA ASP A 752 -1.48 -24.27 -5.37
C ASP A 752 -1.94 -22.97 -6.06
N ASP A 753 -2.21 -23.04 -7.37
CA ASP A 753 -2.69 -21.90 -8.15
C ASP A 753 -4.08 -21.39 -7.71
N ASN A 754 -4.84 -22.23 -7.00
CA ASN A 754 -6.12 -21.88 -6.39
C ASN A 754 -5.97 -21.42 -4.93
N ARG A 755 -4.73 -21.19 -4.47
CA ARG A 755 -4.36 -20.76 -3.12
C ARG A 755 -4.77 -21.71 -1.99
N ARG A 756 -4.86 -23.00 -2.30
CA ARG A 756 -5.09 -24.05 -1.30
C ARG A 756 -3.76 -24.64 -0.88
N GLN A 757 -3.64 -24.98 0.39
CA GLN A 757 -2.42 -25.62 0.90
C GLN A 757 -2.19 -26.94 0.20
N VAL A 758 -0.98 -27.12 -0.34
CA VAL A 758 -0.58 -28.40 -0.94
C VAL A 758 -0.13 -29.38 0.15
N PRO A 759 -0.21 -30.70 -0.10
CA PRO A 759 0.37 -31.69 0.81
C PRO A 759 1.87 -31.44 1.08
N ILE A 760 2.36 -31.87 2.24
CA ILE A 760 3.79 -31.81 2.57
C ILE A 760 4.62 -32.52 1.49
N GLY A 761 5.71 -31.88 1.06
CA GLY A 761 6.58 -32.37 -0.02
C GLY A 761 6.14 -31.98 -1.43
N GLU A 762 4.88 -31.53 -1.63
CA GLU A 762 4.41 -31.07 -2.93
C GLU A 762 4.87 -29.63 -3.21
N LYS A 763 5.04 -29.33 -4.49
CA LYS A 763 5.52 -28.02 -4.98
C LYS A 763 4.35 -27.05 -5.10
N GLY A 764 4.58 -25.79 -4.73
CA GLY A 764 3.62 -24.72 -4.91
C GLY A 764 4.23 -23.33 -4.72
N ASN A 765 3.41 -22.30 -4.86
CA ASN A 765 3.79 -20.92 -4.61
C ASN A 765 4.01 -20.70 -3.11
N MET A 766 5.14 -20.10 -2.74
CA MET A 766 5.46 -19.80 -1.35
C MET A 766 4.88 -18.44 -0.92
N TYR A 767 4.11 -18.47 0.16
CA TYR A 767 3.53 -17.32 0.83
C TYR A 767 4.11 -17.15 2.23
N VAL A 768 4.34 -15.92 2.65
CA VAL A 768 4.96 -15.58 3.94
C VAL A 768 4.12 -14.55 4.67
N CYS A 769 3.83 -14.78 5.94
CA CYS A 769 3.16 -13.81 6.81
C CYS A 769 3.95 -13.65 8.11
N GLY A 770 4.14 -12.42 8.57
CA GLY A 770 4.90 -12.15 9.79
C GLY A 770 5.17 -10.66 10.02
N PRO A 771 5.65 -10.28 11.20
CA PRO A 771 5.88 -8.87 11.56
C PRO A 771 6.97 -8.19 10.71
N GLN A 772 7.81 -8.95 10.00
CA GLN A 772 8.85 -8.45 9.10
C GLN A 772 8.36 -8.12 7.69
N VAL A 773 7.14 -8.50 7.32
CA VAL A 773 6.57 -8.24 5.99
C VAL A 773 6.34 -6.74 5.81
N MET A 774 6.74 -6.22 4.64
CA MET A 774 6.65 -4.81 4.28
C MET A 774 5.22 -4.25 4.38
N LYS A 775 5.11 -2.92 4.40
CA LYS A 775 3.81 -2.23 4.31
C LYS A 775 3.20 -2.25 2.91
N GLY A 776 4.03 -2.43 1.88
CA GLY A 776 3.67 -2.34 0.46
C GLY A 776 4.74 -1.60 -0.34
N TYR A 777 4.49 -1.35 -1.62
CA TYR A 777 5.38 -0.57 -2.48
C TYR A 777 4.96 0.90 -2.55
N LEU A 778 5.93 1.81 -2.44
CA LEU A 778 5.71 3.25 -2.58
C LEU A 778 5.19 3.57 -3.99
N ASN A 779 4.13 4.38 -4.08
CA ASN A 779 3.52 4.83 -5.33
C ASN A 779 3.12 3.68 -6.30
N ASN A 780 2.96 2.45 -5.79
CA ASN A 780 2.65 1.28 -6.61
C ASN A 780 1.61 0.36 -5.93
N PRO A 781 0.35 0.79 -5.84
CA PRO A 781 -0.72 0.03 -5.20
C PRO A 781 -1.10 -1.24 -6.00
N GLU A 782 -0.91 -1.25 -7.32
CA GLU A 782 -1.12 -2.44 -8.16
C GLU A 782 -0.09 -3.53 -7.84
N GLY A 783 1.20 -3.18 -7.80
CA GLY A 783 2.23 -4.10 -7.34
C GLY A 783 2.00 -4.56 -5.91
N THR A 784 1.47 -3.68 -5.05
CA THR A 784 1.20 -4.00 -3.64
C THR A 784 0.08 -5.03 -3.52
N SER A 785 -1.07 -4.81 -4.17
CA SER A 785 -2.21 -5.74 -4.13
C SER A 785 -1.91 -7.08 -4.82
N LYS A 786 -1.03 -7.08 -5.83
CA LYS A 786 -0.56 -8.30 -6.48
C LYS A 786 0.29 -9.17 -5.55
N ASP A 787 1.22 -8.55 -4.82
CA ASP A 787 2.24 -9.27 -4.06
C ASP A 787 1.86 -9.42 -2.57
N LEU A 788 0.98 -8.59 -1.99
CA LEU A 788 0.63 -8.56 -0.57
C LEU A 788 -0.89 -8.62 -0.33
N SER A 789 -1.34 -9.58 0.48
CA SER A 789 -2.74 -9.79 0.80
C SER A 789 -3.25 -8.82 1.87
N LEU A 790 -4.58 -8.69 1.98
CA LEU A 790 -5.20 -7.87 3.03
C LEU A 790 -4.96 -8.40 4.45
N ASP A 791 -4.76 -9.70 4.60
CA ASP A 791 -4.45 -10.37 5.86
C ASP A 791 -2.95 -10.55 6.11
N GLY A 792 -2.09 -9.93 5.28
CA GLY A 792 -0.65 -9.79 5.54
C GLY A 792 0.25 -10.88 4.93
N TRP A 793 -0.28 -11.75 4.08
CA TRP A 793 0.46 -12.74 3.32
C TRP A 793 1.13 -12.13 2.09
N LEU A 794 2.45 -12.23 2.06
CA LEU A 794 3.31 -11.86 0.95
C LEU A 794 3.51 -13.06 0.01
N ASN A 795 3.10 -12.93 -1.25
CA ASN A 795 3.52 -13.81 -2.33
C ASN A 795 4.99 -13.53 -2.68
N THR A 796 5.86 -14.51 -2.48
CA THR A 796 7.31 -14.33 -2.73
C THR A 796 7.67 -14.42 -4.23
N GLY A 797 6.76 -14.99 -5.04
CA GLY A 797 7.00 -15.35 -6.42
C GLY A 797 8.00 -16.51 -6.59
N ASP A 798 8.32 -17.23 -5.52
CA ASP A 798 9.13 -18.43 -5.52
C ASP A 798 8.24 -19.68 -5.42
N ILE A 799 8.55 -20.69 -6.24
CA ILE A 799 8.02 -22.04 -6.10
C ILE A 799 8.91 -22.79 -5.14
N ALA A 800 8.31 -23.38 -4.13
CA ALA A 800 9.01 -24.17 -3.13
C ALA A 800 8.18 -25.38 -2.72
N TYR A 801 8.82 -26.29 -1.98
CA TYR A 801 8.14 -27.29 -1.18
C TYR A 801 8.71 -27.27 0.24
N MET A 802 7.95 -27.80 1.19
CA MET A 802 8.36 -27.96 2.57
C MET A 802 8.33 -29.45 2.92
N ASP A 803 9.41 -29.97 3.51
CA ASP A 803 9.46 -31.38 3.94
C ASP A 803 8.74 -31.58 5.28
N ALA A 804 8.60 -32.85 5.72
CA ALA A 804 7.87 -33.19 6.95
C ALA A 804 8.51 -32.66 8.24
N LYS A 805 9.76 -32.19 8.18
CA LYS A 805 10.47 -31.56 9.28
C LYS A 805 10.34 -30.03 9.25
N GLY A 806 9.86 -29.47 8.15
CA GLY A 806 9.63 -28.05 7.99
C GLY A 806 10.78 -27.32 7.28
N TYR A 807 11.75 -28.05 6.75
CA TYR A 807 12.79 -27.48 5.91
C TYR A 807 12.20 -27.12 4.55
N ILE A 808 12.48 -25.91 4.10
CA ILE A 808 11.96 -25.38 2.85
C ILE A 808 13.03 -25.54 1.76
N TYR A 809 12.60 -25.86 0.54
CA TYR A 809 13.47 -26.00 -0.62
C TYR A 809 12.88 -25.21 -1.78
N ILE A 810 13.67 -24.28 -2.33
CA ILE A 810 13.26 -23.51 -3.51
C ILE A 810 13.49 -24.36 -4.74
N VAL A 811 12.46 -24.43 -5.58
CA VAL A 811 12.51 -25.10 -6.88
C VAL A 811 12.86 -24.07 -7.94
N ASP A 812 12.06 -23.02 -8.08
CA ASP A 812 12.26 -22.00 -9.11
C ASP A 812 11.49 -20.70 -8.84
N ARG A 813 11.51 -19.75 -9.78
CA ARG A 813 10.64 -18.57 -9.80
C ARG A 813 9.36 -18.89 -10.57
N ALA A 814 8.21 -18.54 -9.99
CA ALA A 814 6.90 -18.83 -10.59
C ALA A 814 6.73 -18.29 -12.01
N LYS A 815 7.31 -17.11 -12.29
CA LYS A 815 7.28 -16.46 -13.61
C LYS A 815 8.21 -17.07 -14.67
N ASP A 816 9.21 -17.83 -14.22
CA ASP A 816 10.27 -18.36 -15.09
C ASP A 816 9.97 -19.81 -15.47
N ILE A 817 8.90 -20.42 -14.89
CA ILE A 817 8.40 -21.74 -15.27
C ILE A 817 8.06 -21.74 -16.76
N ILE A 818 8.56 -22.76 -17.47
CA ILE A 818 8.28 -23.02 -18.88
C ILE A 818 7.14 -24.03 -18.95
N ILE A 819 6.12 -23.77 -19.76
CA ILE A 819 4.95 -24.63 -19.90
C ILE A 819 5.04 -25.41 -21.22
N VAL A 820 5.53 -26.65 -21.13
CA VAL A 820 5.69 -27.54 -22.30
C VAL A 820 4.54 -28.53 -22.33
N SER A 821 3.63 -28.39 -23.30
CA SER A 821 2.44 -29.26 -23.44
C SER A 821 1.59 -29.35 -22.14
N GLY A 822 1.51 -28.26 -21.39
CA GLY A 822 0.80 -28.20 -20.11
C GLY A 822 1.57 -28.73 -18.89
N PHE A 823 2.82 -29.16 -19.06
CA PHE A 823 3.69 -29.57 -17.96
C PHE A 823 4.60 -28.43 -17.52
N ASN A 824 4.71 -28.23 -16.20
CA ASN A 824 5.67 -27.30 -15.62
C ASN A 824 7.09 -27.84 -15.77
N VAL A 825 7.92 -27.12 -16.51
CA VAL A 825 9.37 -27.30 -16.58
C VAL A 825 10.01 -26.18 -15.79
N TYR A 826 10.78 -26.55 -14.77
CA TYR A 826 11.52 -25.62 -13.91
C TYR A 826 12.92 -25.41 -14.49
N PRO A 827 13.25 -24.20 -15.00
CA PRO A 827 14.58 -23.90 -15.54
C PRO A 827 15.74 -24.39 -14.68
N ASN A 828 15.70 -24.22 -13.36
CA ASN A 828 16.81 -24.61 -12.49
C ASN A 828 17.05 -26.12 -12.48
N GLU A 829 16.01 -26.96 -12.61
CA GLU A 829 16.16 -28.41 -12.71
C GLU A 829 16.88 -28.80 -14.01
N VAL A 830 16.62 -28.06 -15.11
CA VAL A 830 17.30 -28.26 -16.39
C VAL A 830 18.75 -27.77 -16.31
N GLU A 831 18.96 -26.58 -15.77
CA GLU A 831 20.28 -25.96 -15.57
C GLU A 831 21.19 -26.82 -14.69
N GLU A 832 20.69 -27.38 -13.59
CA GLU A 832 21.47 -28.25 -12.70
C GLU A 832 21.98 -29.50 -13.44
N VAL A 833 21.14 -30.09 -14.29
CA VAL A 833 21.56 -31.23 -15.12
C VAL A 833 22.58 -30.79 -16.16
N VAL A 834 22.38 -29.67 -16.85
CA VAL A 834 23.31 -29.16 -17.88
C VAL A 834 24.66 -28.78 -17.26
N ASP A 835 24.66 -28.08 -16.14
CA ASP A 835 25.85 -27.64 -15.40
C ASP A 835 26.64 -28.83 -14.84
N SER A 836 26.01 -30.00 -14.67
CA SER A 836 26.71 -31.23 -14.29
C SER A 836 27.52 -31.88 -15.43
N TYR A 837 27.43 -31.36 -16.66
CA TYR A 837 28.25 -31.83 -17.77
C TYR A 837 29.66 -31.21 -17.67
N GLU A 838 30.70 -32.05 -17.71
CA GLU A 838 32.08 -31.66 -17.37
C GLU A 838 32.64 -30.46 -18.18
N LYS A 839 32.14 -30.26 -19.40
CA LYS A 839 32.58 -29.19 -20.30
C LYS A 839 31.86 -27.86 -20.04
N VAL A 840 30.79 -27.85 -19.25
CA VAL A 840 29.98 -26.65 -18.95
C VAL A 840 30.57 -25.89 -17.76
N TYR A 841 30.64 -24.57 -17.90
CA TYR A 841 31.02 -23.65 -16.83
C TYR A 841 29.79 -23.10 -16.10
N GLU A 842 28.76 -22.70 -16.85
CA GLU A 842 27.44 -22.29 -16.36
C GLU A 842 26.42 -22.31 -17.52
N SER A 843 25.13 -22.42 -17.20
CA SER A 843 24.05 -22.41 -18.18
C SER A 843 22.86 -21.53 -17.77
N CYS A 844 22.00 -21.24 -18.73
CA CYS A 844 20.75 -20.51 -18.54
C CYS A 844 19.64 -21.10 -19.42
N CYS A 845 18.63 -21.68 -18.79
CA CYS A 845 17.43 -22.23 -19.41
C CYS A 845 16.33 -21.15 -19.54
N VAL A 846 15.66 -21.12 -20.69
CA VAL A 846 14.53 -20.24 -20.99
C VAL A 846 13.48 -20.95 -21.84
N GLY A 847 12.22 -20.55 -21.67
CA GLY A 847 11.12 -20.93 -22.57
C GLY A 847 11.16 -20.08 -23.83
N ILE A 848 11.00 -20.74 -24.98
CA ILE A 848 10.79 -20.10 -26.29
C ILE A 848 9.43 -20.53 -26.85
N PRO A 849 8.73 -19.66 -27.61
CA PRO A 849 7.48 -20.05 -28.25
C PRO A 849 7.67 -21.27 -29.16
N ASP A 850 6.75 -22.22 -29.08
CA ASP A 850 6.70 -23.41 -29.93
C ASP A 850 5.26 -23.67 -30.39
N GLU A 851 5.07 -23.90 -31.68
CA GLU A 851 3.73 -24.04 -32.27
C GLU A 851 2.99 -25.30 -31.79
N HIS A 852 3.71 -26.33 -31.35
CA HIS A 852 3.11 -27.62 -30.98
C HIS A 852 2.90 -27.76 -29.47
N SER A 853 3.89 -27.35 -28.69
CA SER A 853 3.93 -27.52 -27.24
C SER A 853 3.59 -26.25 -26.47
N GLY A 854 3.34 -25.13 -27.15
CA GLY A 854 3.16 -23.80 -26.56
C GLY A 854 4.50 -23.14 -26.25
N GLU A 855 5.32 -23.79 -25.43
CA GLU A 855 6.72 -23.44 -25.22
C GLU A 855 7.64 -24.66 -25.35
N ALA A 856 8.86 -24.42 -25.84
CA ALA A 856 9.96 -25.37 -25.90
C ALA A 856 11.14 -24.92 -25.02
N VAL A 857 11.99 -25.86 -24.62
CA VAL A 857 13.11 -25.59 -23.71
C VAL A 857 14.35 -25.21 -24.51
N LYS A 858 14.87 -23.99 -24.32
CA LYS A 858 16.17 -23.55 -24.87
C LYS A 858 17.18 -23.31 -23.77
N VAL A 859 18.39 -23.82 -23.92
CA VAL A 859 19.48 -23.62 -22.96
C VAL A 859 20.65 -22.87 -23.59
N TYR A 860 21.10 -21.82 -22.91
CA TYR A 860 22.34 -21.12 -23.22
C TYR A 860 23.47 -21.68 -22.38
N VAL A 861 24.59 -22.02 -23.00
CA VAL A 861 25.72 -22.70 -22.35
C VAL A 861 26.99 -21.87 -22.50
N VAL A 862 27.66 -21.61 -21.38
CA VAL A 862 29.05 -21.13 -21.34
C VAL A 862 29.92 -22.35 -21.07
N LEU A 863 30.88 -22.61 -21.96
CA LEU A 863 31.82 -23.72 -21.79
C LEU A 863 33.01 -23.32 -20.91
N GLN A 864 33.62 -24.33 -20.30
CA GLN A 864 34.91 -24.18 -19.63
C GLN A 864 35.97 -23.69 -20.63
N PRO A 865 36.95 -22.86 -20.21
CA PRO A 865 38.00 -22.37 -21.08
C PRO A 865 38.73 -23.50 -21.81
N GLY A 866 38.75 -23.46 -23.15
CA GLY A 866 39.43 -24.44 -23.99
C GLY A 866 38.67 -25.75 -24.23
N GLN A 867 37.42 -25.86 -23.77
CA GLN A 867 36.53 -26.99 -24.07
C GLN A 867 35.61 -26.69 -25.26
N GLU A 868 35.20 -27.74 -25.97
CA GLU A 868 34.24 -27.70 -27.07
C GLU A 868 33.16 -28.78 -26.88
N ALA A 869 31.90 -28.43 -27.16
CA ALA A 869 30.75 -29.34 -27.09
C ALA A 869 29.79 -29.04 -28.25
N THR A 870 29.00 -30.04 -28.67
CA THR A 870 27.92 -29.85 -29.65
C THR A 870 26.56 -29.80 -28.97
N GLU A 871 25.57 -29.25 -29.67
CA GLU A 871 24.17 -29.25 -29.22
C GLU A 871 23.66 -30.68 -28.95
N GLU A 872 23.94 -31.63 -29.85
CA GLU A 872 23.54 -33.03 -29.67
C GLU A 872 24.21 -33.70 -28.46
N GLU A 873 25.46 -33.34 -28.14
CA GLU A 873 26.13 -33.85 -26.93
C GLU A 873 25.35 -33.45 -25.67
N ILE A 874 24.98 -32.17 -25.55
CA ILE A 874 24.26 -31.64 -24.39
C ILE A 874 22.84 -32.23 -24.33
N ILE A 875 22.13 -32.28 -25.45
CA ILE A 875 20.76 -32.84 -25.52
C ILE A 875 20.78 -34.34 -25.19
N SER A 876 21.75 -35.10 -25.71
CA SER A 876 21.87 -36.53 -25.42
C SER A 876 22.18 -36.78 -23.95
N PHE A 877 23.08 -35.98 -23.36
CA PHE A 877 23.41 -36.06 -21.94
C PHE A 877 22.22 -35.75 -21.03
N THR A 878 21.48 -34.67 -21.33
CA THR A 878 20.30 -34.26 -20.56
C THR A 878 19.16 -35.26 -20.69
N ARG A 879 18.94 -35.84 -21.88
CA ARG A 879 17.90 -36.87 -22.13
C ARG A 879 18.09 -38.14 -21.30
N GLN A 880 19.31 -38.45 -20.86
CA GLN A 880 19.58 -39.58 -19.97
C GLN A 880 19.14 -39.33 -18.52
N LYS A 881 18.94 -38.05 -18.14
CA LYS A 881 18.69 -37.61 -16.76
C LYS A 881 17.36 -36.91 -16.57
N LEU A 882 16.77 -36.39 -17.65
CA LEU A 882 15.51 -35.64 -17.66
C LEU A 882 14.42 -36.39 -18.42
N THR A 883 13.17 -36.15 -18.03
CA THR A 883 12.01 -36.60 -18.82
C THR A 883 11.95 -35.86 -20.15
N GLY A 884 11.30 -36.47 -21.16
CA GLY A 884 11.29 -35.95 -22.53
C GLY A 884 10.88 -34.48 -22.65
N TYR A 885 9.79 -34.08 -21.97
CA TYR A 885 9.28 -32.71 -22.00
C TYR A 885 10.16 -31.67 -21.27
N LYS A 886 11.15 -32.10 -20.48
CA LYS A 886 12.15 -31.23 -19.82
C LYS A 886 13.47 -31.17 -20.56
N THR A 887 13.69 -32.07 -21.52
CA THR A 887 14.94 -32.13 -22.29
C THR A 887 15.03 -30.90 -23.17
N PRO A 888 16.17 -30.17 -23.20
CA PRO A 888 16.34 -29.04 -24.10
C PRO A 888 16.06 -29.42 -25.56
N ASP A 889 15.23 -28.62 -26.22
CA ASP A 889 14.98 -28.69 -27.66
C ASP A 889 16.07 -27.96 -28.45
N LYS A 890 16.64 -26.90 -27.85
CA LYS A 890 17.70 -26.09 -28.45
C LYS A 890 18.82 -25.77 -27.47
N VAL A 891 20.06 -25.77 -27.95
CA VAL A 891 21.24 -25.37 -27.18
C VAL A 891 22.03 -24.29 -27.93
N ALA A 892 22.34 -23.19 -27.25
CA ALA A 892 23.13 -22.10 -27.81
C ALA A 892 24.39 -21.84 -26.98
N PHE A 893 25.56 -21.83 -27.63
CA PHE A 893 26.82 -21.55 -26.95
C PHE A 893 27.12 -20.05 -26.92
N VAL A 894 27.37 -19.50 -25.73
CA VAL A 894 27.66 -18.08 -25.51
C VAL A 894 28.96 -17.89 -24.74
N LYS A 895 29.60 -16.74 -24.94
CA LYS A 895 30.86 -16.41 -24.24
C LYS A 895 30.66 -16.07 -22.76
N ASP A 896 29.53 -15.45 -22.42
CA ASP A 896 29.15 -15.09 -21.05
C ASP A 896 27.62 -14.90 -20.97
N LEU A 897 27.08 -14.98 -19.76
CA LEU A 897 25.67 -14.72 -19.46
C LEU A 897 25.49 -13.35 -18.79
N PRO A 898 24.40 -12.63 -19.08
CA PRO A 898 24.12 -11.34 -18.46
C PRO A 898 23.91 -11.52 -16.96
N LYS A 899 24.60 -10.73 -16.14
CA LYS A 899 24.58 -10.83 -14.66
C LYS A 899 24.25 -9.48 -14.02
N SER A 900 23.59 -9.52 -12.87
CA SER A 900 23.31 -8.36 -12.02
C SER A 900 24.60 -7.85 -11.32
N ALA A 901 24.51 -6.69 -10.68
CA ALA A 901 25.63 -6.11 -9.92
C ALA A 901 26.17 -7.03 -8.80
N VAL A 902 25.32 -7.91 -8.26
CA VAL A 902 25.66 -8.91 -7.24
C VAL A 902 26.02 -10.29 -7.83
N GLY A 903 26.09 -10.41 -9.16
CA GLY A 903 26.55 -11.62 -9.85
C GLY A 903 25.46 -12.65 -10.20
N LYS A 904 24.17 -12.36 -9.96
CA LYS A 904 23.04 -13.23 -10.35
C LYS A 904 22.74 -13.16 -11.84
N ILE A 905 22.58 -14.30 -12.53
CA ILE A 905 22.16 -14.37 -13.95
C ILE A 905 20.81 -13.66 -14.15
N LEU A 906 20.74 -12.82 -15.19
CA LEU A 906 19.56 -12.06 -15.59
C LEU A 906 18.87 -12.76 -16.76
N ARG A 907 18.08 -13.80 -16.47
CA ARG A 907 17.37 -14.63 -17.45
C ARG A 907 16.64 -13.85 -18.54
N ARG A 908 15.98 -12.74 -18.17
CA ARG A 908 15.26 -11.84 -19.11
C ARG A 908 16.14 -11.12 -20.13
N ALA A 909 17.43 -10.94 -19.82
CA ALA A 909 18.37 -10.23 -20.66
C ALA A 909 19.09 -11.18 -21.63
N VAL A 910 18.84 -12.48 -21.51
CA VAL A 910 19.30 -13.48 -22.47
C VAL A 910 18.41 -13.37 -23.71
N PRO A 911 19.00 -13.30 -24.92
CA PRO A 911 18.22 -13.30 -26.15
C PRO A 911 17.25 -14.48 -26.17
N LYS A 912 16.01 -14.29 -26.61
CA LYS A 912 15.06 -15.40 -26.78
C LYS A 912 15.01 -15.93 -28.21
N GLU A 913 15.60 -15.19 -29.15
CA GLU A 913 15.72 -15.57 -30.56
C GLU A 913 16.82 -16.63 -30.76
#